data_AF-A0A3B3ZND4-F1
#
_entry.id   AF-A0A3B3ZND4-F1
#
_cell.length_a   1.000
_cell.length_b   1.000
_cell.length_c   1.000
_cell.angle_alpha   90.00
_cell.angle_beta   90.00
_cell.angle_gamma   90.00
#
_symmetry.space_group_name_H-M   'P 1'
#
loop_
_entity.id
_entity.type
_entity.pdbx_description
1 polymer ?
#
loop_
_entity_poly.entity_id
_entity_poly.type
_entity_poly.pdbx_seq_one_letter_code
_entity_poly.pdbx_strand_id
1 'polypeptide(L)'
;MHMFCFQQSLCTAQNVNCRDLEGRHSTPLHFAAGYNRVSVVEYLLHHGADVHAKDKGGLVPLHNACSYGHYEVAELLVRHGASVNVADLWKFTPLHEAAAKGKYEICKLLLKHGADPTKKNRDGNTPLDLVKDGDTDIQDLLRGDAALLDAAKKGCLARVQKLCSPDNINCRDTQGRNSTPLHLAAGYNNLEVAEYLLEHGADVNAQDKGGLIPLHNAASYGHVDIAALLIKFNTCVNATDKWAFTPLHEAAQKGRTQLCALLLAHGADPTMKNQEGQTPLDLATADDIRALLIDAMPPDALPSCLKPQATVVWGVVISPSPSPSCLSAASSIDNLSTPLSDITVGGATGSGDGASGSDRKEGETLLDMTINQFLKSLGLEHLRDIFQREQISLDVLADMGHEELKEIGINAYGHRHKLIKGIERLLGGQQGANPYLTFHCSSQGTVLIDLSPDDKEFQSVEEELQSTIREHRDGGNAGGVFSRYNIIKIQKVVNKKLRERYTHRQKEIADENHNHHNERMLFHGSPFINAIIHKGFDERHAYIGGMFGAGIYFAENSSKSNQYVYGIGGGTGCPTHKDRSCYVCHRQMLFCRVTLGKSFLQFSAMKMAHAPPGHHSVIGRPSVNGLAYAEYVIYRGEQAYPEYLITYQIVKPESVATPAASAEQKS
;
A
#
# COMPACT_ATOMS: atom_id res chain seq x y z
N MET A 1 45.58 14.81 41.46
CA MET A 1 47.01 15.10 41.16
C MET A 1 47.98 14.31 42.03
N HIS A 2 47.93 14.41 43.37
CA HIS A 2 48.92 13.77 44.26
C HIS A 2 49.08 12.24 44.09
N MET A 3 47.99 11.48 43.92
CA MET A 3 48.07 10.01 43.80
C MET A 3 48.59 9.54 42.43
N PHE A 4 48.39 10.34 41.38
CA PHE A 4 48.90 10.07 40.03
C PHE A 4 50.42 10.33 39.96
N CYS A 5 50.88 11.44 40.55
CA CYS A 5 52.32 11.72 40.66
C CYS A 5 53.06 10.64 41.48
N PHE A 6 52.43 10.09 42.52
CA PHE A 6 53.00 8.99 43.29
C PHE A 6 53.13 7.70 42.45
N GLN A 7 52.12 7.38 41.63
CA GLN A 7 52.17 6.23 40.70
C GLN A 7 53.24 6.40 39.62
N GLN A 8 53.49 7.62 39.13
CA GLN A 8 54.57 7.90 38.18
C GLN A 8 55.95 7.63 38.79
N SER A 9 56.17 7.96 40.07
CA SER A 9 57.45 7.70 40.76
C SER A 9 57.77 6.23 41.01
N LEU A 10 56.75 5.35 40.97
CA LEU A 10 56.89 3.91 41.23
C LEU A 10 56.98 3.07 39.95
N CYS A 11 56.57 3.60 38.79
CA CYS A 11 56.56 2.87 37.54
C CYS A 11 57.92 3.00 36.83
N THR A 12 58.60 1.87 36.68
CA THR A 12 59.88 1.73 35.97
C THR A 12 59.74 0.71 34.85
N ALA A 13 60.66 0.72 33.88
CA ALA A 13 60.71 -0.30 32.83
C ALA A 13 60.79 -1.74 33.39
N GLN A 14 61.31 -1.90 34.62
CA GLN A 14 61.45 -3.20 35.28
C GLN A 14 60.15 -3.71 35.91
N ASN A 15 59.21 -2.82 36.28
CA ASN A 15 58.01 -3.21 37.03
C ASN A 15 56.67 -2.82 36.37
N VAL A 16 56.69 -2.14 35.21
CA VAL A 16 55.47 -1.77 34.46
C VAL A 16 54.59 -2.99 34.14
N ASN A 17 55.20 -4.17 34.01
CA ASN A 17 54.54 -5.46 33.77
C ASN A 17 54.62 -6.42 34.96
N CYS A 18 54.84 -5.93 36.19
CA CYS A 18 54.81 -6.78 37.37
C CYS A 18 53.45 -7.46 37.52
N ARG A 19 53.41 -8.58 38.25
CA ARG A 19 52.19 -9.36 38.45
C ARG A 19 51.87 -9.44 39.93
N ASP A 20 50.59 -9.32 40.25
CA ASP A 20 50.06 -9.65 41.58
C ASP A 20 50.16 -11.17 41.81
N LEU A 21 51.14 -11.59 42.61
CA LEU A 21 51.44 -13.01 42.86
C LEU A 21 50.43 -13.70 43.79
N GLU A 22 49.69 -12.93 44.60
CA GLU A 22 48.76 -13.49 45.59
C GLU A 22 47.31 -13.55 45.08
N GLY A 23 46.98 -12.72 44.08
CA GLY A 23 45.64 -12.67 43.47
C GLY A 23 45.56 -13.30 42.08
N ARG A 24 45.08 -12.50 41.11
CA ARG A 24 44.78 -12.98 39.75
C ARG A 24 45.99 -12.99 38.81
N HIS A 25 47.22 -12.75 39.28
CA HIS A 25 48.37 -12.51 38.39
C HIS A 25 48.15 -11.36 37.41
N SER A 26 47.33 -10.38 37.81
CA SER A 26 47.03 -9.16 37.06
C SER A 26 48.23 -8.22 37.03
N THR A 27 48.42 -7.52 35.91
CA THR A 27 49.41 -6.43 35.79
C THR A 27 48.81 -5.08 36.20
N PRO A 28 49.63 -4.03 36.45
CA PRO A 28 49.12 -2.68 36.67
C PRO A 28 48.12 -2.22 35.60
N LEU A 29 48.35 -2.59 34.34
CA LEU A 29 47.46 -2.26 33.22
C LEU A 29 46.09 -2.94 33.35
N HIS A 30 46.01 -4.18 33.86
CA HIS A 30 44.73 -4.85 34.12
C HIS A 30 43.87 -4.10 35.14
N PHE A 31 44.49 -3.65 36.22
CA PHE A 31 43.79 -2.90 37.27
C PHE A 31 43.39 -1.51 36.77
N ALA A 32 44.33 -0.78 36.15
CA ALA A 32 44.04 0.54 35.58
C ALA A 32 42.89 0.47 34.56
N ALA A 33 42.88 -0.57 33.72
CA ALA A 33 41.82 -0.80 32.76
C ALA A 33 40.47 -1.13 33.42
N GLY A 34 40.44 -2.03 34.40
CA GLY A 34 39.21 -2.43 35.10
C GLY A 34 38.59 -1.35 35.99
N TYR A 35 39.38 -0.38 36.45
CA TYR A 35 38.94 0.73 37.33
C TYR A 35 38.80 2.08 36.62
N ASN A 36 38.74 2.08 35.28
CA ASN A 36 38.58 3.29 34.46
C ASN A 36 39.62 4.40 34.74
N ARG A 37 40.90 4.02 34.89
CA ARG A 37 41.98 4.98 35.15
C ARG A 37 42.64 5.41 33.85
N VAL A 38 41.92 6.14 32.99
CA VAL A 38 42.36 6.53 31.63
C VAL A 38 43.79 7.08 31.60
N SER A 39 44.11 8.09 32.41
CA SER A 39 45.47 8.69 32.45
C SER A 39 46.55 7.71 32.91
N VAL A 40 46.21 6.74 33.76
CA VAL A 40 47.15 5.70 34.21
C VAL A 40 47.35 4.67 33.11
N VAL A 41 46.28 4.26 32.43
CA VAL A 41 46.35 3.36 31.27
C VAL A 41 47.24 3.97 30.18
N GLU A 42 47.01 5.23 29.84
CA GLU A 42 47.82 5.97 28.87
C GLU A 42 49.28 6.02 29.29
N TYR A 43 49.57 6.43 30.54
CA TYR A 43 50.93 6.47 31.05
C TYR A 43 51.62 5.09 30.99
N LEU A 44 50.94 4.03 31.44
CA LEU A 44 51.48 2.66 31.44
C LEU A 44 51.80 2.18 30.02
N LEU A 45 50.91 2.41 29.05
CA LEU A 45 51.13 2.02 27.65
C LEU A 45 52.33 2.76 27.04
N HIS A 46 52.49 4.06 27.32
CA HIS A 46 53.66 4.84 26.88
C HIS A 46 54.98 4.33 27.49
N HIS A 47 54.94 3.69 28.66
CA HIS A 47 56.11 3.15 29.36
C HIS A 47 56.30 1.64 29.15
N GLY A 48 55.70 1.06 28.11
CA GLY A 48 55.94 -0.33 27.71
C GLY A 48 55.10 -1.37 28.46
N ALA A 49 53.95 -1.00 29.01
CA ALA A 49 52.99 -1.98 29.50
C ALA A 49 52.51 -2.89 28.35
N ASP A 50 52.55 -4.19 28.58
CA ASP A 50 52.12 -5.20 27.62
C ASP A 50 50.59 -5.26 27.58
N VAL A 51 50.02 -4.76 26.47
CA VAL A 51 48.58 -4.75 26.20
C VAL A 51 48.00 -6.16 26.03
N HIS A 52 48.84 -7.17 25.78
CA HIS A 52 48.47 -8.57 25.60
C HIS A 52 48.73 -9.43 26.85
N ALA A 53 49.20 -8.82 27.94
CA ALA A 53 49.50 -9.55 29.17
C ALA A 53 48.27 -10.34 29.62
N LYS A 54 48.46 -11.63 29.93
CA LYS A 54 47.42 -12.52 30.42
C LYS A 54 47.48 -12.69 31.93
N ASP A 55 46.35 -12.52 32.61
CA ASP A 55 46.16 -12.87 34.01
C ASP A 55 46.01 -14.41 34.18
N LYS A 56 45.77 -14.88 35.41
CA LYS A 56 45.62 -16.32 35.75
C LYS A 56 44.43 -16.98 35.03
N GLY A 57 43.39 -16.22 34.70
CA GLY A 57 42.23 -16.67 33.92
C GLY A 57 42.45 -16.56 32.40
N GLY A 58 43.60 -16.06 31.96
CA GLY A 58 43.87 -15.78 30.56
C GLY A 58 43.26 -14.48 30.04
N LEU A 59 42.65 -13.67 30.92
CA LEU A 59 42.10 -12.36 30.56
C LEU A 59 43.25 -11.41 30.25
N VAL A 60 42.95 -10.46 29.37
CA VAL A 60 43.85 -9.33 29.04
C VAL A 60 43.20 -8.03 29.52
N PRO A 61 43.93 -6.90 29.63
CA PRO A 61 43.36 -5.64 30.10
C PRO A 61 42.08 -5.20 29.36
N LEU A 62 41.98 -5.51 28.06
CA LEU A 62 40.79 -5.21 27.26
C LEU A 62 39.53 -5.95 27.77
N HIS A 63 39.64 -7.20 28.23
CA HIS A 63 38.49 -7.91 28.82
C HIS A 63 37.92 -7.17 30.04
N ASN A 64 38.80 -6.68 30.92
CA ASN A 64 38.37 -5.93 32.11
C ASN A 64 37.67 -4.63 31.73
N ALA A 65 38.23 -3.86 30.78
CA ALA A 65 37.60 -2.63 30.30
C ALA A 65 36.21 -2.90 29.69
N CYS A 66 36.10 -3.95 28.88
CA CYS A 66 34.86 -4.34 28.23
C CYS A 66 33.78 -4.83 29.21
N SER A 67 34.15 -5.67 30.19
CA SER A 67 33.20 -6.22 31.18
C SER A 67 32.57 -5.12 32.05
N TYR A 68 33.36 -4.10 32.42
CA TYR A 68 32.87 -2.99 33.24
C TYR A 68 32.26 -1.83 32.43
N GLY A 69 32.52 -1.74 31.13
CA GLY A 69 31.94 -0.73 30.24
C GLY A 69 32.75 0.55 30.12
N HIS A 70 34.07 0.49 30.27
CA HIS A 70 34.96 1.66 30.24
C HIS A 70 35.37 1.96 28.79
N TYR A 71 34.56 2.75 28.09
CA TYR A 71 34.69 2.98 26.65
C TYR A 71 36.03 3.59 26.26
N GLU A 72 36.43 4.68 26.91
CA GLU A 72 37.66 5.42 26.59
C GLU A 72 38.90 4.54 26.82
N VAL A 73 38.89 3.74 27.88
CA VAL A 73 39.95 2.76 28.15
C VAL A 73 39.97 1.68 27.08
N ALA A 74 38.81 1.09 26.73
CA ALA A 74 38.73 0.05 25.73
C ALA A 74 39.23 0.55 24.37
N GLU A 75 38.83 1.75 23.95
CA GLU A 75 39.29 2.38 22.71
C GLU A 75 40.81 2.63 22.75
N LEU A 76 41.33 3.16 23.86
CA LEU A 76 42.76 3.39 24.02
C LEU A 76 43.57 2.09 23.91
N LEU A 77 43.12 1.01 24.57
CA LEU A 77 43.76 -0.30 24.48
C LEU A 77 43.75 -0.84 23.04
N VAL A 78 42.63 -0.72 22.31
CA VAL A 78 42.52 -1.16 20.91
C VAL A 78 43.44 -0.34 20.00
N ARG A 79 43.54 0.97 20.20
CA ARG A 79 44.48 1.84 19.44
C ARG A 79 45.94 1.47 19.69
N HIS A 80 46.27 0.98 20.89
CA HIS A 80 47.59 0.46 21.23
C HIS A 80 47.78 -1.03 20.85
N GLY A 81 46.92 -1.57 19.99
CA GLY A 81 47.11 -2.89 19.38
C GLY A 81 46.46 -4.05 20.13
N ALA A 82 45.63 -3.82 21.16
CA ALA A 82 44.90 -4.90 21.82
C ALA A 82 44.08 -5.73 20.81
N SER A 83 44.27 -7.05 20.81
CA SER A 83 43.50 -7.94 19.95
C SER A 83 42.06 -8.04 20.45
N VAL A 84 41.10 -7.52 19.69
CA VAL A 84 39.65 -7.58 20.01
C VAL A 84 39.08 -9.00 20.01
N ASN A 85 39.82 -9.93 19.43
CA ASN A 85 39.44 -11.32 19.20
C ASN A 85 40.21 -12.31 20.08
N VAL A 86 40.99 -11.79 21.05
CA VAL A 86 41.71 -12.58 22.04
C VAL A 86 40.73 -13.42 22.86
N ALA A 87 41.14 -14.64 23.17
CA ALA A 87 40.39 -15.58 23.98
C ALA A 87 41.08 -15.79 25.33
N ASP A 88 40.29 -15.77 26.39
CA ASP A 88 40.71 -16.20 27.73
C ASP A 88 40.79 -17.75 27.80
N LEU A 89 41.02 -18.31 29.01
CA LEU A 89 41.09 -19.76 29.16
C LEU A 89 39.78 -20.48 28.82
N TRP A 90 38.62 -19.82 28.96
CA TRP A 90 37.29 -20.35 28.62
C TRP A 90 36.80 -19.95 27.22
N LYS A 91 37.69 -19.40 26.39
CA LYS A 91 37.39 -18.90 25.05
C LYS A 91 36.40 -17.72 25.02
N PHE A 92 36.21 -17.03 26.13
CA PHE A 92 35.53 -15.74 26.11
C PHE A 92 36.43 -14.72 25.41
N THR A 93 35.80 -13.92 24.55
CA THR A 93 36.43 -12.75 23.93
C THR A 93 35.96 -11.48 24.63
N PRO A 94 36.64 -10.34 24.44
CA PRO A 94 36.14 -9.05 24.93
C PRO A 94 34.69 -8.75 24.48
N LEU A 95 34.27 -9.23 23.31
CA LEU A 95 32.89 -9.08 22.83
C LEU A 95 31.89 -9.92 23.64
N HIS A 96 32.27 -11.13 24.07
CA HIS A 96 31.44 -11.92 24.98
C HIS A 96 31.22 -11.20 26.31
N GLU A 97 32.29 -10.64 26.90
CA GLU A 97 32.22 -9.87 28.15
C GLU A 97 31.31 -8.65 28.01
N ALA A 98 31.47 -7.87 26.95
CA ALA A 98 30.65 -6.69 26.69
C ALA A 98 29.16 -7.05 26.50
N ALA A 99 28.88 -8.09 25.70
CA ALA A 99 27.53 -8.54 25.41
C ALA A 99 26.81 -9.07 26.67
N ALA A 100 27.47 -9.95 27.43
CA ALA A 100 26.93 -10.52 28.67
C ALA A 100 26.64 -9.45 29.75
N LYS A 101 27.35 -8.32 29.72
CA LYS A 101 27.21 -7.21 30.67
C LYS A 101 26.36 -6.04 30.14
N GLY A 102 25.76 -6.17 28.96
CA GLY A 102 24.86 -5.16 28.39
C GLY A 102 25.58 -3.88 27.94
N LYS A 103 26.84 -3.96 27.49
CA LYS A 103 27.67 -2.79 27.16
C LYS A 103 27.59 -2.45 25.68
N TYR A 104 26.47 -1.86 25.25
CA TYR A 104 26.19 -1.55 23.83
C TYR A 104 27.32 -0.80 23.11
N GLU A 105 27.80 0.33 23.64
CA GLU A 105 28.84 1.12 22.98
C GLU A 105 30.18 0.38 22.87
N ILE A 106 30.48 -0.50 23.83
CA ILE A 106 31.67 -1.37 23.75
C ILE A 106 31.49 -2.43 22.67
N CYS A 107 30.33 -3.10 22.59
CA CYS A 107 30.06 -4.06 21.52
C CYS A 107 30.23 -3.40 20.15
N LYS A 108 29.72 -2.19 19.99
CA LYS A 108 29.83 -1.41 18.74
C LYS A 108 31.28 -1.07 18.42
N LEU A 109 32.06 -0.60 19.40
CA LEU A 109 33.49 -0.34 19.27
C LEU A 109 34.25 -1.60 18.82
N LEU A 110 34.02 -2.73 19.49
CA LEU A 110 34.70 -3.99 19.21
C LEU A 110 34.39 -4.49 17.79
N LEU A 111 33.12 -4.47 17.38
CA LEU A 111 32.70 -4.85 16.02
C LEU A 111 33.34 -3.94 14.96
N LYS A 112 33.39 -2.63 15.20
CA LYS A 112 34.07 -1.66 14.33
C LYS A 112 35.55 -2.00 14.13
N HIS A 113 36.19 -2.59 15.13
CA HIS A 113 37.59 -3.02 15.09
C HIS A 113 37.77 -4.51 14.73
N GLY A 114 36.73 -5.16 14.17
CA GLY A 114 36.82 -6.51 13.60
C GLY A 114 36.64 -7.64 14.61
N ALA A 115 35.99 -7.40 15.75
CA ALA A 115 35.58 -8.48 16.64
C ALA A 115 34.61 -9.43 15.92
N ASP A 116 34.82 -10.73 16.07
CA ASP A 116 34.02 -11.76 15.41
C ASP A 116 32.83 -12.16 16.32
N PRO A 117 31.57 -11.80 15.95
CA PRO A 117 30.39 -12.13 16.74
C PRO A 117 29.98 -13.60 16.65
N THR A 118 30.65 -14.40 15.82
CA THR A 118 30.33 -15.83 15.64
C THR A 118 31.21 -16.77 16.45
N LYS A 119 32.25 -16.23 17.11
CA LYS A 119 33.14 -17.02 17.98
C LYS A 119 32.37 -17.63 19.12
N LYS A 120 32.64 -18.91 19.37
CA LYS A 120 32.04 -19.66 20.47
C LYS A 120 33.01 -19.78 21.64
N ASN A 121 32.51 -19.57 22.85
CA ASN A 121 33.21 -19.89 24.08
C ASN A 121 33.29 -21.43 24.29
N ARG A 122 33.84 -21.89 25.42
CA ARG A 122 33.92 -23.33 25.75
C ARG A 122 32.57 -24.03 25.90
N ASP A 123 31.53 -23.29 26.27
CA ASP A 123 30.17 -23.81 26.42
C ASP A 123 29.41 -23.87 25.08
N GLY A 124 30.02 -23.38 23.99
CA GLY A 124 29.42 -23.33 22.66
C GLY A 124 28.58 -22.06 22.40
N ASN A 125 28.55 -21.13 23.35
CA ASN A 125 27.81 -19.88 23.27
C ASN A 125 28.59 -18.82 22.48
N THR A 126 27.91 -18.12 21.58
CA THR A 126 28.39 -16.89 20.94
C THR A 126 28.15 -15.68 21.85
N PRO A 127 28.71 -14.49 21.58
CA PRO A 127 28.35 -13.27 22.30
C PRO A 127 26.84 -12.99 22.30
N LEU A 128 26.14 -13.31 21.20
CA LEU A 128 24.69 -13.12 21.08
C LEU A 128 23.92 -14.01 22.07
N ASP A 129 24.36 -15.25 22.27
CA ASP A 129 23.71 -16.21 23.17
C ASP A 129 23.84 -15.80 24.65
N LEU A 130 24.77 -14.91 24.97
CA LEU A 130 24.99 -14.39 26.33
C LEU A 130 24.25 -13.08 26.60
N VAL A 131 23.62 -12.47 25.60
CA VAL A 131 22.85 -11.23 25.77
C VAL A 131 21.62 -11.50 26.62
N LYS A 132 21.34 -10.62 27.58
CA LYS A 132 20.17 -10.75 28.44
C LYS A 132 18.88 -10.64 27.63
N ASP A 133 17.87 -11.39 28.04
CA ASP A 133 16.52 -11.25 27.48
C ASP A 133 16.03 -9.81 27.64
N GLY A 134 15.59 -9.20 26.53
CA GLY A 134 15.11 -7.82 26.48
C GLY A 134 16.12 -6.79 25.97
N ASP A 135 17.42 -7.07 25.92
CA ASP A 135 18.44 -6.15 25.35
C ASP A 135 18.44 -6.20 23.81
N THR A 136 17.33 -5.77 23.19
CA THR A 136 17.11 -5.83 21.73
C THR A 136 18.18 -5.09 20.93
N ASP A 137 18.72 -4.00 21.48
CA ASP A 137 19.72 -3.18 20.80
C ASP A 137 21.04 -3.91 20.60
N ILE A 138 21.48 -4.68 21.61
CA ILE A 138 22.70 -5.49 21.50
C ILE A 138 22.43 -6.72 20.63
N GLN A 139 21.25 -7.33 20.73
CA GLN A 139 20.87 -8.43 19.86
C GLN A 139 20.89 -8.02 18.39
N ASP A 140 20.30 -6.87 18.06
CA ASP A 140 20.25 -6.35 16.70
C ASP A 140 21.64 -5.96 16.20
N LEU A 141 22.45 -5.31 17.05
CA LEU A 141 23.84 -4.98 16.74
C LEU A 141 24.69 -6.22 16.41
N LEU A 142 24.58 -7.28 17.21
CA LEU A 142 25.34 -8.51 17.01
C LEU A 142 24.84 -9.36 15.83
N ARG A 143 23.55 -9.27 15.49
CA ARG A 143 22.97 -9.90 14.29
C ARG A 143 23.33 -9.16 13.00
N GLY A 144 23.61 -7.85 13.08
CA GLY A 144 23.93 -7.02 11.93
C GLY A 144 22.82 -7.04 10.87
N ASP A 145 23.17 -7.30 9.61
CA ASP A 145 22.25 -7.34 8.48
C ASP A 145 21.05 -8.29 8.69
N ALA A 146 21.25 -9.39 9.42
CA ALA A 146 20.16 -10.33 9.73
C ALA A 146 19.04 -9.67 10.56
N ALA A 147 19.35 -8.68 11.40
CA ALA A 147 18.35 -7.93 12.14
C ALA A 147 17.54 -7.01 11.22
N LEU A 148 18.18 -6.36 10.24
CA LEU A 148 17.49 -5.54 9.24
C LEU A 148 16.56 -6.39 8.38
N LEU A 149 17.02 -7.55 7.92
CA LEU A 149 16.22 -8.50 7.15
C LEU A 149 15.00 -9.00 7.94
N ASP A 150 15.18 -9.36 9.22
CA ASP A 150 14.07 -9.76 10.10
C ASP A 150 13.08 -8.61 10.33
N ALA A 151 13.57 -7.39 10.58
CA ALA A 151 12.74 -6.21 10.76
C ALA A 151 11.91 -5.90 9.51
N ALA A 152 12.52 -5.99 8.32
CA ALA A 152 11.84 -5.75 7.05
C ALA A 152 10.77 -6.82 6.76
N LYS A 153 11.07 -8.09 7.07
CA LYS A 153 10.12 -9.20 6.97
C LYS A 153 8.92 -9.06 7.92
N LYS A 154 9.15 -8.57 9.14
CA LYS A 154 8.10 -8.39 10.16
C LYS A 154 7.32 -7.07 10.01
N GLY A 155 7.72 -6.18 9.11
CA GLY A 155 7.07 -4.88 8.93
C GLY A 155 7.35 -3.89 10.06
N CYS A 156 8.44 -4.05 10.80
CA CYS A 156 8.75 -3.17 11.93
C CYS A 156 9.51 -1.92 11.46
N LEU A 157 8.78 -0.92 10.95
CA LEU A 157 9.35 0.30 10.37
C LEU A 157 10.35 1.01 11.30
N ALA A 158 10.01 1.17 12.58
CA ALA A 158 10.90 1.82 13.55
C ALA A 158 12.25 1.08 13.72
N ARG A 159 12.24 -0.26 13.68
CA ARG A 159 13.49 -1.05 13.71
C ARG A 159 14.25 -0.92 12.40
N VAL A 160 13.58 -0.93 11.25
CA VAL A 160 14.21 -0.71 9.95
C VAL A 160 14.89 0.66 9.90
N GLN A 161 14.20 1.72 10.32
CA GLN A 161 14.75 3.08 10.39
C GLN A 161 15.99 3.18 11.29
N LYS A 162 16.04 2.41 12.37
CA LYS A 162 17.19 2.38 13.30
C LYS A 162 18.38 1.60 12.73
N LEU A 163 18.14 0.51 12.00
CA LEU A 163 19.16 -0.44 11.56
C LEU A 163 19.68 -0.19 10.15
N CYS A 164 18.87 0.45 9.31
CA CYS A 164 19.19 0.68 7.91
C CYS A 164 20.25 1.79 7.78
N SER A 165 21.22 1.55 6.91
CA SER A 165 22.24 2.49 6.47
C SER A 165 22.41 2.37 4.96
N PRO A 166 23.03 3.36 4.29
CA PRO A 166 23.34 3.27 2.88
C PRO A 166 24.17 2.02 2.51
N ASP A 167 25.02 1.56 3.41
CA ASP A 167 25.90 0.40 3.19
C ASP A 167 25.15 -0.94 3.26
N ASN A 168 24.09 -1.04 4.07
CA ASN A 168 23.37 -2.30 4.31
C ASN A 168 21.95 -2.35 3.74
N ILE A 169 21.45 -1.29 3.11
CA ILE A 169 20.07 -1.24 2.59
C ILE A 169 19.78 -2.36 1.57
N ASN A 170 20.81 -2.81 0.85
CA ASN A 170 20.78 -3.91 -0.10
C ASN A 170 21.50 -5.17 0.41
N CYS A 171 21.61 -5.32 1.73
CA CYS A 171 22.18 -6.52 2.35
C CYS A 171 21.41 -7.79 1.93
N ARG A 172 22.02 -8.95 2.16
CA ARG A 172 21.55 -10.21 1.58
C ARG A 172 21.39 -11.29 2.64
N ASP A 173 20.28 -12.02 2.57
CA ASP A 173 20.10 -13.26 3.31
C ASP A 173 21.00 -14.38 2.76
N THR A 174 22.23 -14.45 3.25
CA THR A 174 23.25 -15.41 2.79
C THR A 174 22.91 -16.88 3.09
N GLN A 175 22.00 -17.14 4.03
CA GLN A 175 21.62 -18.50 4.42
C GLN A 175 20.37 -19.00 3.69
N GLY A 176 19.52 -18.09 3.20
CA GLY A 176 18.30 -18.42 2.48
C GLY A 176 18.36 -18.14 0.98
N ARG A 177 17.39 -17.35 0.50
CA ARG A 177 17.20 -17.06 -0.94
C ARG A 177 18.12 -15.96 -1.47
N ASN A 178 19.07 -15.45 -0.67
CA ASN A 178 19.85 -14.27 -1.04
C ASN A 178 18.97 -13.02 -1.29
N SER A 179 17.83 -12.97 -0.59
CA SER A 179 16.86 -11.88 -0.63
C SER A 179 17.41 -10.60 0.00
N THR A 180 17.02 -9.44 -0.53
CA THR A 180 17.26 -8.13 0.12
C THR A 180 16.13 -7.78 1.10
N PRO A 181 16.30 -6.75 1.97
CA PRO A 181 15.21 -6.23 2.78
C PRO A 181 13.94 -5.91 1.96
N LEU A 182 14.10 -5.34 0.76
CA LEU A 182 12.99 -5.01 -0.12
C LEU A 182 12.24 -6.25 -0.65
N HIS A 183 12.95 -7.34 -0.96
CA HIS A 183 12.30 -8.62 -1.32
C HIS A 183 11.39 -9.13 -0.20
N LEU A 184 11.85 -9.01 1.05
CA LEU A 184 11.12 -9.47 2.23
C LEU A 184 9.93 -8.55 2.49
N ALA A 185 10.13 -7.23 2.48
CA ALA A 185 9.03 -6.28 2.62
C ALA A 185 7.95 -6.49 1.53
N ALA A 186 8.38 -6.70 0.28
CA ALA A 186 7.47 -6.93 -0.84
C ALA A 186 6.70 -8.26 -0.70
N GLY A 187 7.38 -9.37 -0.36
CA GLY A 187 6.73 -10.68 -0.25
C GLY A 187 5.80 -10.83 0.95
N TYR A 188 6.07 -10.09 2.04
CA TYR A 188 5.28 -10.13 3.28
C TYR A 188 4.28 -8.98 3.41
N ASN A 189 4.05 -8.20 2.35
CA ASN A 189 3.08 -7.09 2.29
C ASN A 189 3.33 -5.95 3.30
N ASN A 190 4.59 -5.60 3.53
CA ASN A 190 4.95 -4.51 4.44
C ASN A 190 5.15 -3.20 3.66
N LEU A 191 4.04 -2.54 3.30
CA LEU A 191 4.02 -1.38 2.40
C LEU A 191 4.87 -0.21 2.90
N GLU A 192 4.69 0.21 4.15
CA GLU A 192 5.43 1.34 4.73
C GLU A 192 6.95 1.07 4.77
N VAL A 193 7.32 -0.18 5.05
CA VAL A 193 8.74 -0.59 5.02
C VAL A 193 9.29 -0.59 3.60
N ALA A 194 8.53 -1.10 2.63
CA ALA A 194 8.94 -1.11 1.24
C ALA A 194 9.12 0.32 0.71
N GLU A 195 8.20 1.23 1.04
CA GLU A 195 8.28 2.65 0.68
C GLU A 195 9.52 3.29 1.29
N TYR A 196 9.74 3.13 2.59
CA TYR A 196 10.92 3.65 3.26
C TYR A 196 12.23 3.13 2.62
N LEU A 197 12.33 1.83 2.37
CA LEU A 197 13.51 1.23 1.75
C LEU A 197 13.77 1.82 0.35
N LEU A 198 12.74 1.97 -0.48
CA LEU A 198 12.86 2.55 -1.82
C LEU A 198 13.30 4.02 -1.78
N GLU A 199 12.71 4.82 -0.90
CA GLU A 199 13.09 6.22 -0.70
C GLU A 199 14.55 6.40 -0.26
N HIS A 200 15.12 5.38 0.40
CA HIS A 200 16.50 5.40 0.92
C HIS A 200 17.50 4.67 0.00
N GLY A 201 17.09 4.29 -1.22
CA GLY A 201 17.99 3.74 -2.23
C GLY A 201 18.08 2.22 -2.28
N ALA A 202 17.06 1.50 -1.80
CA ALA A 202 16.96 0.07 -2.07
C ALA A 202 16.84 -0.18 -3.58
N ASP A 203 17.59 -1.15 -4.08
CA ASP A 203 17.56 -1.54 -5.48
C ASP A 203 16.27 -2.32 -5.77
N VAL A 204 15.34 -1.64 -6.45
CA VAL A 204 14.03 -2.14 -6.87
C VAL A 204 14.12 -3.36 -7.81
N ASN A 205 15.27 -3.56 -8.47
CA ASN A 205 15.51 -4.63 -9.43
C ASN A 205 16.60 -5.61 -8.97
N ALA A 206 16.98 -5.56 -7.69
CA ALA A 206 17.93 -6.51 -7.12
C ALA A 206 17.43 -7.93 -7.35
N GLN A 207 18.29 -8.82 -7.85
CA GLN A 207 17.94 -10.22 -8.07
C GLN A 207 18.36 -11.12 -6.90
N ASP A 208 17.47 -12.00 -6.45
CA ASP A 208 17.76 -13.03 -5.46
C ASP A 208 18.53 -14.23 -6.08
N LYS A 209 18.72 -15.31 -5.32
CA LYS A 209 19.42 -16.52 -5.79
C LYS A 209 18.76 -17.17 -7.01
N GLY A 210 17.44 -17.07 -7.13
CA GLY A 210 16.65 -17.56 -8.26
C GLY A 210 16.57 -16.58 -9.43
N GLY A 211 17.11 -15.37 -9.30
CA GLY A 211 16.94 -14.30 -10.29
C GLY A 211 15.67 -13.49 -10.11
N LEU A 212 14.87 -13.77 -9.07
CA LEU A 212 13.64 -13.04 -8.78
C LEU A 212 13.98 -11.64 -8.30
N ILE A 213 13.24 -10.64 -8.76
CA ILE A 213 13.25 -9.27 -8.22
C ILE A 213 12.09 -9.07 -7.23
N PRO A 214 12.05 -8.00 -6.40
CA PRO A 214 10.96 -7.75 -5.46
C PRO A 214 9.55 -7.80 -6.07
N LEU A 215 9.39 -7.38 -7.34
CA LEU A 215 8.11 -7.44 -8.04
C LEU A 215 7.61 -8.88 -8.25
N HIS A 216 8.49 -9.87 -8.46
CA HIS A 216 8.08 -11.28 -8.54
C HIS A 216 7.45 -11.75 -7.23
N ASN A 217 8.06 -11.37 -6.09
CA ASN A 217 7.52 -11.71 -4.77
C ASN A 217 6.14 -11.09 -4.57
N ALA A 218 5.99 -9.79 -4.86
CA ALA A 218 4.69 -9.11 -4.77
C ALA A 218 3.66 -9.77 -5.70
N ALA A 219 4.08 -10.16 -6.91
CA ALA A 219 3.21 -10.76 -7.90
C ALA A 219 2.71 -12.16 -7.53
N SER A 220 3.59 -13.03 -7.02
CA SER A 220 3.24 -14.39 -6.63
C SER A 220 2.22 -14.41 -5.47
N TYR A 221 2.36 -13.49 -4.50
CA TYR A 221 1.47 -13.39 -3.36
C TYR A 221 0.25 -12.49 -3.57
N GLY A 222 0.21 -11.68 -4.63
CA GLY A 222 -0.94 -10.84 -4.98
C GLY A 222 -0.98 -9.49 -4.26
N HIS A 223 0.17 -8.94 -3.87
CA HIS A 223 0.25 -7.68 -3.13
C HIS A 223 0.23 -6.49 -4.10
N VAL A 224 -0.98 -6.07 -4.47
CA VAL A 224 -1.23 -5.04 -5.52
C VAL A 224 -0.60 -3.69 -5.16
N ASP A 225 -0.74 -3.22 -3.92
CA ASP A 225 -0.22 -1.91 -3.50
C ASP A 225 1.30 -1.87 -3.51
N ILE A 226 1.96 -2.96 -3.07
CA ILE A 226 3.40 -3.14 -3.18
C ILE A 226 3.83 -3.13 -4.64
N ALA A 227 3.13 -3.86 -5.52
CA ALA A 227 3.49 -3.92 -6.93
C ALA A 227 3.35 -2.54 -7.60
N ALA A 228 2.28 -1.79 -7.30
CA ALA A 228 2.10 -0.42 -7.77
C ALA A 228 3.21 0.52 -7.27
N LEU A 229 3.61 0.38 -6.00
CA LEU A 229 4.74 1.11 -5.44
C LEU A 229 6.06 0.76 -6.17
N LEU A 230 6.35 -0.51 -6.39
CA LEU A 230 7.55 -0.95 -7.12
C LEU A 230 7.56 -0.41 -8.57
N ILE A 231 6.40 -0.40 -9.24
CA ILE A 231 6.23 0.22 -10.57
C ILE A 231 6.51 1.72 -10.52
N LYS A 232 5.98 2.44 -9.52
CA LYS A 232 6.26 3.87 -9.30
C LYS A 232 7.76 4.16 -9.15
N PHE A 233 8.51 3.24 -8.56
CA PHE A 233 9.97 3.31 -8.44
C PHE A 233 10.71 2.63 -9.61
N ASN A 234 10.10 2.53 -10.78
CA ASN A 234 10.72 2.07 -12.03
C ASN A 234 11.26 0.63 -11.97
N THR A 235 10.54 -0.28 -11.30
CA THR A 235 10.83 -1.71 -11.43
C THR A 235 10.68 -2.21 -12.87
N CYS A 236 11.46 -3.21 -13.26
CA CYS A 236 11.36 -3.84 -14.56
C CYS A 236 10.18 -4.82 -14.58
N VAL A 237 9.05 -4.38 -15.13
CA VAL A 237 7.79 -5.14 -15.20
C VAL A 237 7.93 -6.48 -15.93
N ASN A 238 8.81 -6.54 -16.94
CA ASN A 238 9.14 -7.75 -17.71
C ASN A 238 10.47 -8.39 -17.29
N ALA A 239 10.95 -8.13 -16.07
CA ALA A 239 12.14 -8.79 -15.56
C ALA A 239 11.96 -10.30 -15.59
N THR A 240 13.02 -11.02 -15.97
CA THR A 240 13.03 -12.47 -15.98
C THR A 240 13.91 -13.01 -14.87
N ASP A 241 13.42 -14.06 -14.20
CA ASP A 241 14.25 -14.87 -13.32
C ASP A 241 15.15 -15.83 -14.12
N LYS A 242 15.82 -16.77 -13.44
CA LYS A 242 16.72 -17.75 -14.09
C LYS A 242 16.01 -18.74 -15.00
N TRP A 243 14.70 -18.89 -14.88
CA TRP A 243 13.86 -19.78 -15.69
C TRP A 243 13.01 -19.00 -16.69
N ALA A 244 13.34 -17.71 -16.90
CA ALA A 244 12.60 -16.80 -17.75
C ALA A 244 11.14 -16.57 -17.35
N PHE A 245 10.79 -16.81 -16.08
CA PHE A 245 9.50 -16.37 -15.55
C PHE A 245 9.54 -14.86 -15.35
N THR A 246 8.46 -14.21 -15.76
CA THR A 246 8.20 -12.78 -15.50
C THR A 246 7.24 -12.64 -14.32
N PRO A 247 7.11 -11.43 -13.71
CA PRO A 247 6.07 -11.18 -12.71
C PRO A 247 4.66 -11.52 -13.20
N LEU A 248 4.37 -11.37 -14.50
CA LEU A 248 3.08 -11.74 -15.07
C LEU A 248 2.87 -13.27 -15.10
N HIS A 249 3.92 -14.06 -15.34
CA HIS A 249 3.84 -15.52 -15.22
C HIS A 249 3.48 -15.94 -13.79
N GLU A 250 4.16 -15.36 -12.80
CA GLU A 250 3.89 -15.61 -11.37
C GLU A 250 2.45 -15.24 -11.00
N ALA A 251 2.01 -14.04 -11.37
CA ALA A 251 0.65 -13.57 -11.09
C ALA A 251 -0.41 -14.47 -11.74
N ALA A 252 -0.20 -14.87 -13.00
CA ALA A 252 -1.14 -15.69 -13.75
C ALA A 252 -1.23 -17.12 -13.19
N GLN A 253 -0.09 -17.73 -12.89
CA GLN A 253 -0.04 -19.08 -12.31
C GLN A 253 -0.73 -19.14 -10.95
N LYS A 254 -0.56 -18.10 -10.11
CA LYS A 254 -1.12 -18.03 -8.75
C LYS A 254 -2.55 -17.46 -8.68
N GLY A 255 -3.21 -17.21 -9.81
CA GLY A 255 -4.60 -16.75 -9.79
C GLY A 255 -4.77 -15.29 -9.35
N ARG A 256 -3.78 -14.41 -9.61
CA ARG A 256 -3.80 -13.00 -9.14
C ARG A 256 -4.36 -12.05 -10.18
N THR A 257 -5.67 -12.10 -10.43
CA THR A 257 -6.35 -11.35 -11.51
C THR A 257 -6.09 -9.85 -11.47
N GLN A 258 -6.24 -9.21 -10.31
CA GLN A 258 -6.02 -7.76 -10.16
C GLN A 258 -4.56 -7.36 -10.47
N LEU A 259 -3.61 -8.21 -10.08
CA LEU A 259 -2.21 -7.93 -10.29
C LEU A 259 -1.79 -8.22 -11.74
N CYS A 260 -2.36 -9.23 -12.39
CA CYS A 260 -2.22 -9.42 -13.84
C CYS A 260 -2.70 -8.19 -14.60
N ALA A 261 -3.86 -7.64 -14.25
CA ALA A 261 -4.40 -6.44 -14.87
C ALA A 261 -3.48 -5.22 -14.66
N LEU A 262 -2.97 -5.02 -13.43
CA LEU A 262 -2.01 -3.96 -13.13
C LEU A 262 -0.74 -4.10 -13.98
N LEU A 263 -0.13 -5.30 -14.02
CA LEU A 263 1.08 -5.55 -14.78
C LEU A 263 0.88 -5.29 -16.28
N LEU A 264 -0.21 -5.78 -16.87
CA LEU A 264 -0.56 -5.54 -18.28
C LEU A 264 -0.75 -4.04 -18.58
N ALA A 265 -1.43 -3.32 -17.68
CA ALA A 265 -1.62 -1.88 -17.81
C ALA A 265 -0.29 -1.09 -17.79
N HIS A 266 0.74 -1.65 -17.15
CA HIS A 266 2.08 -1.08 -17.08
C HIS A 266 3.09 -1.75 -18.03
N GLY A 267 2.60 -2.35 -19.12
CA GLY A 267 3.43 -2.83 -20.22
C GLY A 267 4.03 -4.22 -20.02
N ALA A 268 3.45 -5.05 -19.16
CA ALA A 268 3.79 -6.47 -19.12
C ALA A 268 3.44 -7.14 -20.45
N ASP A 269 4.37 -7.92 -20.99
CA ASP A 269 4.17 -8.64 -22.26
C ASP A 269 3.57 -10.04 -22.00
N PRO A 270 2.32 -10.30 -22.39
CA PRO A 270 1.67 -11.60 -22.21
C PRO A 270 2.16 -12.67 -23.19
N THR A 271 3.04 -12.32 -24.14
CA THR A 271 3.57 -13.25 -25.15
C THR A 271 4.95 -13.82 -24.81
N MET A 272 5.62 -13.24 -23.80
CA MET A 272 6.92 -13.74 -23.33
C MET A 272 6.80 -15.19 -22.89
N LYS A 273 7.83 -15.98 -23.21
CA LYS A 273 7.89 -17.39 -22.87
C LYS A 273 8.96 -17.63 -21.82
N ASN A 274 8.64 -18.48 -20.85
CA ASN A 274 9.61 -19.04 -19.93
C ASN A 274 10.51 -20.08 -20.64
N GLN A 275 11.45 -20.67 -19.89
CA GLN A 275 12.37 -21.67 -20.42
C GLN A 275 11.68 -22.96 -20.93
N GLU A 276 10.47 -23.24 -20.45
CA GLU A 276 9.63 -24.36 -20.92
C GLU A 276 8.81 -24.00 -22.18
N GLY A 277 8.97 -22.78 -22.71
CA GLY A 277 8.23 -22.31 -23.87
C GLY A 277 6.78 -21.90 -23.58
N GLN A 278 6.41 -21.79 -22.30
CA GLN A 278 5.07 -21.43 -21.84
C GLN A 278 4.95 -19.92 -21.65
N THR A 279 3.81 -19.38 -22.09
CA THR A 279 3.39 -18.00 -21.82
C THR A 279 2.65 -17.90 -20.48
N PRO A 280 2.40 -16.69 -19.94
CA PRO A 280 1.51 -16.53 -18.78
C PRO A 280 0.12 -17.15 -19.01
N LEU A 281 -0.39 -17.15 -20.25
CA LEU A 281 -1.68 -17.74 -20.60
C LEU A 281 -1.69 -19.27 -20.47
N ASP A 282 -0.56 -19.91 -20.79
CA ASP A 282 -0.41 -21.36 -20.65
C ASP A 282 -0.41 -21.79 -19.18
N LEU A 283 0.11 -20.93 -18.29
CA LEU A 283 0.15 -21.15 -16.85
C LEU A 283 -1.13 -20.70 -16.12
N ALA A 284 -1.96 -19.88 -16.75
CA ALA A 284 -3.15 -19.30 -16.13
C ALA A 284 -4.15 -20.39 -15.72
N THR A 285 -4.39 -20.48 -14.41
CA THR A 285 -5.27 -21.48 -13.79
C THR A 285 -6.74 -21.03 -13.70
N ALA A 286 -7.00 -19.72 -13.74
CA ALA A 286 -8.32 -19.14 -13.57
C ALA A 286 -8.86 -18.57 -14.90
N ASP A 287 -10.14 -18.83 -15.21
CA ASP A 287 -10.77 -18.47 -16.49
C ASP A 287 -10.80 -16.96 -16.76
N ASP A 288 -10.86 -16.15 -15.71
CA ASP A 288 -10.78 -14.69 -15.76
C ASP A 288 -9.41 -14.19 -16.18
N ILE A 289 -8.35 -14.78 -15.66
CA ILE A 289 -6.97 -14.48 -16.07
C ILE A 289 -6.73 -14.94 -17.51
N ARG A 290 -7.20 -16.14 -17.88
CA ARG A 290 -7.10 -16.63 -19.26
C ARG A 290 -7.73 -15.65 -20.24
N ALA A 291 -8.94 -15.20 -19.91
CA ALA A 291 -9.65 -14.22 -20.70
C ALA A 291 -8.93 -12.86 -20.79
N LEU A 292 -8.42 -12.36 -19.68
CA LEU A 292 -7.65 -11.11 -19.62
C LEU A 292 -6.40 -11.19 -20.50
N LEU A 293 -5.66 -12.29 -20.41
CA LEU A 293 -4.45 -12.51 -21.20
C LEU A 293 -4.76 -12.69 -22.68
N ILE A 294 -5.83 -13.39 -23.04
CA ILE A 294 -6.28 -13.51 -24.44
C ILE A 294 -6.63 -12.14 -25.02
N ASP A 295 -7.29 -11.25 -24.27
CA ASP A 295 -7.60 -9.88 -24.72
C ASP A 295 -6.34 -9.04 -24.93
N ALA A 296 -5.29 -9.29 -24.15
CA ALA A 296 -4.03 -8.57 -24.21
C ALA A 296 -3.05 -9.11 -25.27
N MET A 297 -3.24 -10.32 -25.79
CA MET A 297 -2.37 -10.94 -26.78
C MET A 297 -2.78 -10.58 -28.22
N PRO A 298 -1.82 -10.35 -29.14
CA PRO A 298 -2.13 -10.20 -30.56
C PRO A 298 -2.67 -11.53 -31.15
N PRO A 299 -3.56 -11.49 -32.16
CA PRO A 299 -4.23 -12.68 -32.71
C PRO A 299 -3.27 -13.78 -33.18
N ASP A 300 -2.09 -13.39 -33.67
CA ASP A 300 -1.08 -14.30 -34.19
C ASP A 300 -0.32 -15.07 -33.09
N ALA A 301 -0.30 -14.53 -31.86
CA ALA A 301 0.36 -15.13 -30.70
C ALA A 301 -0.54 -16.11 -29.91
N LEU A 302 -1.83 -16.18 -30.24
CA LEU A 302 -2.77 -17.11 -29.60
C LEU A 302 -2.52 -18.57 -30.04
N PRO A 303 -2.67 -19.56 -29.12
CA PRO A 303 -2.66 -20.97 -29.47
C PRO A 303 -3.61 -21.27 -30.63
N SER A 304 -3.23 -22.19 -31.52
CA SER A 304 -3.97 -22.50 -32.76
C SER A 304 -5.43 -22.93 -32.53
N CYS A 305 -5.77 -23.43 -31.34
CA CYS A 305 -7.13 -23.79 -30.95
C CYS A 305 -8.05 -22.59 -30.62
N LEU A 306 -7.51 -21.37 -30.48
CA LEU A 306 -8.25 -20.15 -30.11
C LEU A 306 -8.37 -19.13 -31.26
N LYS A 307 -7.85 -19.45 -32.45
CA LYS A 307 -7.99 -18.60 -33.63
C LYS A 307 -9.45 -18.62 -34.12
N PRO A 308 -10.09 -17.48 -34.42
CA PRO A 308 -11.40 -17.47 -35.08
C PRO A 308 -11.27 -18.14 -36.44
N GLN A 309 -11.91 -19.30 -36.63
CA GLN A 309 -12.01 -19.89 -37.97
C GLN A 309 -12.96 -19.02 -38.80
N ALA A 310 -12.44 -18.45 -39.89
CA ALA A 310 -13.26 -17.82 -40.91
C ALA A 310 -14.21 -18.88 -41.49
N THR A 311 -15.51 -18.71 -41.24
CA THR A 311 -16.59 -19.52 -41.80
C THR A 311 -16.66 -19.28 -43.32
N VAL A 312 -16.09 -20.20 -44.10
CA VAL A 312 -16.41 -20.33 -45.53
C VAL A 312 -17.58 -21.30 -45.65
N VAL A 313 -18.74 -20.78 -46.02
CA VAL A 313 -19.98 -21.54 -46.20
C VAL A 313 -20.03 -22.09 -47.62
N TRP A 314 -19.85 -23.39 -47.84
CA TRP A 314 -20.36 -24.08 -49.04
C TRP A 314 -20.96 -25.46 -48.68
N GLY A 315 -22.02 -25.81 -49.40
CA GLY A 315 -23.08 -26.74 -49.02
C GLY A 315 -22.77 -28.24 -48.97
N VAL A 316 -23.74 -28.93 -48.34
CA VAL A 316 -23.94 -30.36 -48.04
C VAL A 316 -23.71 -31.31 -49.23
N VAL A 317 -23.09 -32.50 -49.01
CA VAL A 317 -23.58 -33.87 -49.37
C VAL A 317 -22.76 -34.99 -48.65
N ILE A 318 -23.44 -35.74 -47.76
CA ILE A 318 -23.43 -37.20 -47.43
C ILE A 318 -22.10 -37.99 -47.15
N SER A 319 -22.06 -38.62 -45.96
CA SER A 319 -21.19 -39.67 -45.34
C SER A 319 -20.95 -40.97 -46.18
N PRO A 320 -20.07 -41.97 -45.81
CA PRO A 320 -19.64 -42.37 -44.45
C PRO A 320 -18.17 -42.88 -44.23
N SER A 321 -17.86 -43.11 -42.94
CA SER A 321 -16.66 -43.69 -42.28
C SER A 321 -16.37 -45.17 -42.66
N PRO A 322 -15.21 -45.83 -42.30
CA PRO A 322 -14.33 -45.57 -41.14
C PRO A 322 -12.78 -45.69 -41.34
N SER A 323 -12.10 -45.40 -40.21
CA SER A 323 -10.68 -45.38 -39.76
C SER A 323 -9.74 -46.57 -40.12
N PRO A 324 -8.47 -46.68 -39.60
CA PRO A 324 -7.53 -45.75 -38.92
C PRO A 324 -6.06 -45.76 -39.43
N SER A 325 -5.20 -44.94 -38.77
CA SER A 325 -3.75 -45.15 -38.44
C SER A 325 -2.69 -44.58 -39.42
N CYS A 326 -1.48 -44.15 -39.04
CA CYS A 326 -0.75 -43.70 -37.84
C CYS A 326 0.67 -43.30 -38.31
N LEU A 327 1.41 -42.45 -37.55
CA LEU A 327 2.87 -42.18 -37.63
C LEU A 327 3.35 -41.36 -38.86
N SER A 328 4.43 -40.57 -38.89
CA SER A 328 5.35 -39.94 -37.94
C SER A 328 6.39 -39.16 -38.79
N ALA A 329 6.98 -38.12 -38.19
CA ALA A 329 8.37 -37.66 -38.33
C ALA A 329 8.91 -36.98 -39.63
N ALA A 330 9.35 -35.73 -39.38
CA ALA A 330 10.71 -35.21 -39.60
C ALA A 330 11.13 -34.53 -40.94
N SER A 331 11.53 -33.26 -40.75
CA SER A 331 12.77 -32.60 -41.19
C SER A 331 13.02 -32.26 -42.67
N SER A 332 12.94 -30.94 -42.92
CA SER A 332 14.05 -30.05 -43.33
C SER A 332 14.47 -29.92 -44.80
N ILE A 333 14.84 -28.66 -45.08
CA ILE A 333 15.79 -28.06 -46.05
C ILE A 333 15.43 -27.92 -47.54
N ASP A 334 15.16 -26.66 -47.91
CA ASP A 334 15.79 -25.84 -48.96
C ASP A 334 16.28 -26.53 -50.24
N ASN A 335 15.76 -26.08 -51.40
CA ASN A 335 16.57 -25.15 -52.20
C ASN A 335 15.80 -24.40 -53.28
N LEU A 336 16.37 -23.22 -53.51
CA LEU A 336 16.01 -22.09 -54.37
C LEU A 336 16.47 -22.30 -55.82
N SER A 337 15.74 -21.73 -56.80
CA SER A 337 16.31 -21.12 -58.03
C SER A 337 15.17 -20.60 -58.95
N THR A 338 14.81 -19.30 -58.92
CA THR A 338 15.27 -18.17 -59.80
C THR A 338 14.46 -18.01 -61.12
N PRO A 339 14.48 -16.87 -61.84
CA PRO A 339 13.89 -15.56 -61.48
C PRO A 339 13.25 -14.79 -62.70
N LEU A 340 12.81 -13.53 -62.48
CA LEU A 340 12.53 -12.43 -63.46
C LEU A 340 11.34 -12.65 -64.43
N SER A 341 10.52 -11.67 -64.84
CA SER A 341 10.67 -10.21 -65.01
C SER A 341 9.29 -9.55 -65.28
N ASP A 342 9.20 -8.25 -64.95
CA ASP A 342 8.47 -7.14 -65.59
C ASP A 342 6.97 -7.25 -65.96
N ILE A 343 6.17 -6.27 -65.50
CA ILE A 343 5.51 -5.28 -66.39
C ILE A 343 5.03 -4.07 -65.58
N THR A 344 5.24 -2.93 -66.21
CA THR A 344 5.10 -1.53 -65.84
C THR A 344 3.69 -0.94 -66.01
N VAL A 345 3.49 0.19 -65.30
CA VAL A 345 2.78 1.44 -65.69
C VAL A 345 1.25 1.56 -65.54
N GLY A 346 0.85 2.68 -64.92
CA GLY A 346 -0.44 3.33 -65.11
C GLY A 346 -0.78 4.35 -64.02
N GLY A 347 -0.23 5.56 -64.08
CA GLY A 347 -0.58 6.68 -63.20
C GLY A 347 -1.65 7.62 -63.77
N ALA A 348 -1.84 8.73 -63.04
CA ALA A 348 -2.59 9.97 -63.35
C ALA A 348 -4.09 9.99 -62.95
N THR A 349 -4.74 11.06 -62.46
CA THR A 349 -4.45 12.43 -61.96
C THR A 349 -5.80 13.11 -61.68
N GLY A 350 -5.83 14.16 -60.84
CA GLY A 350 -6.89 15.20 -60.75
C GLY A 350 -7.47 15.34 -59.33
N SER A 351 -7.15 16.34 -58.50
CA SER A 351 -7.27 17.83 -58.60
C SER A 351 -8.72 18.34 -58.64
N GLY A 352 -9.11 19.16 -57.65
CA GLY A 352 -10.31 20.01 -57.71
C GLY A 352 -10.88 20.43 -56.35
N ASP A 353 -10.62 21.68 -55.98
CA ASP A 353 -11.07 22.44 -54.80
C ASP A 353 -12.61 22.59 -54.63
N GLY A 354 -13.03 23.04 -53.43
CA GLY A 354 -14.11 24.04 -53.32
C GLY A 354 -15.15 23.82 -52.22
N ALA A 355 -15.14 24.73 -51.23
CA ALA A 355 -16.01 24.81 -50.07
C ALA A 355 -17.49 25.18 -50.37
N SER A 356 -18.41 24.78 -49.49
CA SER A 356 -19.45 25.66 -48.94
C SER A 356 -20.16 25.02 -47.74
N GLY A 357 -20.40 25.81 -46.69
CA GLY A 357 -21.14 25.39 -45.51
C GLY A 357 -22.66 25.38 -45.71
N SER A 358 -23.35 24.63 -44.85
CA SER A 358 -24.76 24.82 -44.54
C SER A 358 -25.08 24.34 -43.11
N ASP A 359 -25.89 25.15 -42.44
CA ASP A 359 -26.43 25.03 -41.09
C ASP A 359 -27.14 23.72 -40.71
N ARG A 360 -27.03 23.41 -39.40
CA ARG A 360 -27.99 22.80 -38.45
C ARG A 360 -28.70 21.48 -38.78
N LYS A 361 -28.55 20.51 -37.86
CA LYS A 361 -29.66 19.91 -37.09
C LYS A 361 -29.16 19.18 -35.84
N GLU A 362 -29.60 19.67 -34.68
CA GLU A 362 -29.63 18.91 -33.43
C GLU A 362 -30.62 17.74 -33.54
N GLY A 363 -30.28 16.63 -32.89
CA GLY A 363 -31.21 15.63 -32.38
C GLY A 363 -31.95 14.77 -33.40
N GLU A 364 -31.36 13.62 -33.78
CA GLU A 364 -32.11 12.45 -34.25
C GLU A 364 -31.32 11.14 -33.93
N THR A 365 -31.79 10.46 -32.88
CA THR A 365 -31.75 9.02 -32.54
C THR A 365 -30.70 8.10 -33.19
N LEU A 366 -29.83 7.50 -32.36
CA LEU A 366 -29.01 6.34 -32.73
C LEU A 366 -29.91 5.11 -32.93
N LEU A 367 -29.89 4.56 -34.15
CA LEU A 367 -30.75 3.50 -34.64
C LEU A 367 -30.44 2.12 -34.01
N ASP A 368 -31.41 1.61 -33.24
CA ASP A 368 -32.04 0.28 -33.36
C ASP A 368 -31.13 -0.95 -33.64
N MET A 369 -29.97 -1.04 -32.99
CA MET A 369 -29.20 -2.29 -33.00
C MET A 369 -29.86 -3.30 -32.06
N THR A 370 -30.27 -4.45 -32.57
CA THR A 370 -30.85 -5.51 -31.71
C THR A 370 -29.74 -6.23 -30.95
N ILE A 371 -30.05 -6.79 -29.77
CA ILE A 371 -29.12 -7.63 -28.99
C ILE A 371 -28.48 -8.75 -29.84
N ASN A 372 -29.22 -9.26 -30.83
CA ASN A 372 -28.75 -10.27 -31.78
C ASN A 372 -27.65 -9.75 -32.72
N GLN A 373 -27.79 -8.52 -33.21
CA GLN A 373 -26.77 -7.86 -34.04
C GLN A 373 -25.54 -7.49 -33.20
N PHE A 374 -25.75 -7.07 -31.96
CA PHE A 374 -24.66 -6.79 -31.01
C PHE A 374 -23.81 -8.03 -30.71
N LEU A 375 -24.44 -9.15 -30.32
CA LEU A 375 -23.73 -10.39 -30.05
C LEU A 375 -22.96 -10.90 -31.28
N LYS A 376 -23.53 -10.72 -32.47
CA LYS A 376 -22.87 -11.01 -33.75
C LYS A 376 -21.63 -10.15 -33.97
N SER A 377 -21.71 -8.85 -33.69
CA SER A 377 -20.56 -7.92 -33.83
C SER A 377 -19.38 -8.29 -32.91
N LEU A 378 -19.66 -8.94 -31.77
CA LEU A 378 -18.66 -9.41 -30.81
C LEU A 378 -18.18 -10.85 -31.03
N GLY A 379 -18.75 -11.57 -32.01
CA GLY A 379 -18.48 -12.99 -32.23
C GLY A 379 -19.04 -13.91 -31.14
N LEU A 380 -20.07 -13.46 -30.41
CA LEU A 380 -20.70 -14.16 -29.28
C LEU A 380 -22.11 -14.68 -29.63
N GLU A 381 -22.35 -15.08 -30.88
CA GLU A 381 -23.67 -15.53 -31.37
C GLU A 381 -24.23 -16.74 -30.60
N HIS A 382 -23.35 -17.58 -30.06
CA HIS A 382 -23.72 -18.76 -29.27
C HIS A 382 -24.41 -18.42 -27.93
N LEU A 383 -24.32 -17.18 -27.46
CA LEU A 383 -24.99 -16.71 -26.23
C LEU A 383 -26.43 -16.25 -26.49
N ARG A 384 -26.90 -16.26 -27.75
CA ARG A 384 -28.22 -15.79 -28.14
C ARG A 384 -29.36 -16.44 -27.34
N ASP A 385 -29.29 -17.76 -27.15
CA ASP A 385 -30.34 -18.51 -26.46
C ASP A 385 -30.43 -18.14 -24.97
N ILE A 386 -29.29 -17.76 -24.35
CA ILE A 386 -29.24 -17.31 -22.95
C ILE A 386 -29.89 -15.93 -22.84
N PHE A 387 -29.49 -14.99 -23.70
CA PHE A 387 -30.06 -13.64 -23.72
C PHE A 387 -31.56 -13.65 -24.04
N GLN A 388 -32.01 -14.54 -24.93
CA GLN A 388 -33.43 -14.68 -25.24
C GLN A 388 -34.23 -15.33 -24.10
N ARG A 389 -33.67 -16.37 -23.45
CA ARG A 389 -34.31 -17.04 -22.30
C ARG A 389 -34.50 -16.10 -21.12
N GLU A 390 -33.45 -15.34 -20.81
CA GLU A 390 -33.43 -14.40 -19.67
C GLU A 390 -33.97 -13.00 -20.04
N GLN A 391 -34.46 -12.82 -21.27
CA GLN A 391 -34.99 -11.56 -21.82
C GLN A 391 -34.06 -10.35 -21.63
N ILE A 392 -32.76 -10.55 -21.83
CA ILE A 392 -31.75 -9.50 -21.66
C ILE A 392 -31.65 -8.66 -22.93
N SER A 393 -32.06 -7.39 -22.84
CA SER A 393 -31.92 -6.37 -23.89
C SER A 393 -30.60 -5.58 -23.73
N LEU A 394 -30.28 -4.68 -24.68
CA LEU A 394 -28.99 -3.94 -24.66
C LEU A 394 -28.87 -2.94 -23.51
N ASP A 395 -29.98 -2.32 -23.13
CA ASP A 395 -30.12 -1.47 -21.95
C ASP A 395 -29.91 -2.27 -20.67
N VAL A 396 -30.52 -3.47 -20.56
CA VAL A 396 -30.29 -4.36 -19.41
C VAL A 396 -28.84 -4.81 -19.38
N LEU A 397 -28.25 -5.19 -20.53
CA LEU A 397 -26.85 -5.60 -20.63
C LEU A 397 -25.87 -4.48 -20.24
N ALA A 398 -26.19 -3.22 -20.53
CA ALA A 398 -25.39 -2.07 -20.12
C ALA A 398 -25.25 -1.96 -18.59
N ASP A 399 -26.24 -2.44 -17.86
CA ASP A 399 -26.29 -2.43 -16.39
C ASP A 399 -25.77 -3.73 -15.75
N MET A 400 -25.40 -4.74 -16.55
CA MET A 400 -24.93 -6.04 -16.05
C MET A 400 -23.42 -6.06 -15.81
N GLY A 401 -23.01 -6.48 -14.62
CA GLY A 401 -21.62 -6.73 -14.27
C GLY A 401 -21.20 -8.18 -14.49
N HIS A 402 -19.94 -8.46 -14.14
CA HIS A 402 -19.39 -9.80 -14.31
C HIS A 402 -20.12 -10.86 -13.47
N GLU A 403 -20.64 -10.54 -12.29
CA GLU A 403 -21.35 -11.52 -11.46
C GLU A 403 -22.76 -11.80 -11.98
N GLU A 404 -23.48 -10.78 -12.44
CA GLU A 404 -24.82 -10.92 -13.02
C GLU A 404 -24.78 -11.73 -14.33
N LEU A 405 -23.78 -11.48 -15.19
CA LEU A 405 -23.60 -12.26 -16.42
C LEU A 405 -23.23 -13.73 -16.11
N LYS A 406 -22.55 -13.99 -14.99
CA LYS A 406 -22.19 -15.34 -14.57
C LYS A 406 -23.42 -16.10 -14.06
N GLU A 407 -24.29 -15.44 -13.31
CA GLU A 407 -25.53 -16.02 -12.78
C GLU A 407 -26.49 -16.47 -13.88
N ILE A 408 -26.56 -15.73 -14.99
CA ILE A 408 -27.37 -16.14 -16.17
C ILE A 408 -26.69 -17.23 -17.03
N GLY A 409 -25.53 -17.76 -16.60
CA GLY A 409 -24.85 -18.89 -17.25
C GLY A 409 -23.69 -18.52 -18.17
N ILE A 410 -23.27 -17.24 -18.24
CA ILE A 410 -22.10 -16.81 -19.00
C ILE A 410 -20.85 -16.92 -18.11
N ASN A 411 -20.44 -18.16 -17.87
CA ASN A 411 -19.38 -18.47 -16.89
C ASN A 411 -18.00 -17.93 -17.31
N ALA A 412 -17.72 -17.91 -18.61
CA ALA A 412 -16.44 -17.42 -19.15
C ALA A 412 -16.29 -15.90 -18.97
N TYR A 413 -15.35 -15.46 -18.13
CA TYR A 413 -15.09 -14.04 -17.87
C TYR A 413 -14.77 -13.25 -19.15
N GLY A 414 -14.11 -13.86 -20.13
CA GLY A 414 -13.77 -13.18 -21.40
C GLY A 414 -15.00 -12.85 -22.24
N HIS A 415 -16.03 -13.70 -22.19
CA HIS A 415 -17.31 -13.39 -22.81
C HIS A 415 -17.98 -12.25 -22.03
N ARG A 416 -17.98 -12.30 -20.70
CA ARG A 416 -18.50 -11.21 -19.85
C ARG A 416 -17.78 -9.88 -20.08
N HIS A 417 -16.46 -9.89 -20.18
CA HIS A 417 -15.62 -8.72 -20.43
C HIS A 417 -15.85 -8.15 -21.83
N LYS A 418 -15.92 -9.00 -22.87
CA LYS A 418 -16.23 -8.56 -24.23
C LYS A 418 -17.64 -7.95 -24.34
N LEU A 419 -18.62 -8.49 -23.63
CA LEU A 419 -19.98 -7.94 -23.58
C LEU A 419 -19.97 -6.54 -22.93
N ILE A 420 -19.33 -6.41 -21.76
CA ILE A 420 -19.24 -5.14 -21.01
C ILE A 420 -18.45 -4.09 -21.81
N LYS A 421 -17.26 -4.43 -22.32
CA LYS A 421 -16.43 -3.50 -23.12
C LYS A 421 -17.06 -3.19 -24.48
N GLY A 422 -17.82 -4.14 -25.04
CA GLY A 422 -18.58 -3.97 -26.27
C GLY A 422 -19.73 -2.99 -26.10
N ILE A 423 -20.47 -3.07 -24.99
CA ILE A 423 -21.59 -2.17 -24.72
C ILE A 423 -21.09 -0.77 -24.34
N GLU A 424 -19.99 -0.67 -23.60
CA GLU A 424 -19.29 0.60 -23.31
C GLU A 424 -18.84 1.31 -24.60
N ARG A 425 -18.28 0.56 -25.58
CA ARG A 425 -17.89 1.13 -26.88
C ARG A 425 -19.10 1.57 -27.71
N LEU A 426 -20.21 0.85 -27.63
CA LEU A 426 -21.46 1.22 -28.30
C LEU A 426 -22.05 2.51 -27.72
N LEU A 427 -21.84 2.75 -26.42
CA LEU A 427 -22.33 3.93 -25.69
C LEU A 427 -21.36 5.13 -25.71
N GLY A 428 -20.06 4.91 -25.96
CA GLY A 428 -18.98 5.90 -25.78
C GLY A 428 -18.50 6.69 -27.00
N GLY A 429 -19.33 6.92 -28.02
CA GLY A 429 -18.95 7.70 -29.19
C GLY A 429 -18.73 9.20 -28.90
N GLN A 430 -17.45 9.63 -28.91
CA GLN A 430 -16.91 11.02 -28.88
C GLN A 430 -16.56 11.64 -27.51
N GLN A 431 -15.28 11.65 -27.14
CA GLN A 431 -14.37 12.83 -27.15
C GLN A 431 -13.04 12.51 -26.45
N GLY A 432 -11.94 12.98 -27.04
CA GLY A 432 -10.57 12.77 -26.57
C GLY A 432 -10.19 13.74 -25.45
N ALA A 433 -9.79 13.16 -24.32
CA ALA A 433 -8.92 13.75 -23.30
C ALA A 433 -8.20 12.60 -22.56
N ASN A 434 -6.94 12.81 -22.18
CA ASN A 434 -5.97 11.85 -21.60
C ASN A 434 -6.56 10.66 -20.79
N PRO A 435 -6.31 9.37 -21.15
CA PRO A 435 -7.03 8.22 -20.56
C PRO A 435 -6.51 7.68 -19.21
N TYR A 436 -5.33 8.10 -18.73
CA TYR A 436 -4.63 7.37 -17.66
C TYR A 436 -4.76 7.96 -16.24
N LEU A 437 -5.63 8.96 -16.04
CA LEU A 437 -5.98 9.46 -14.70
C LEU A 437 -7.46 9.29 -14.33
N THR A 438 -8.20 8.47 -15.07
CA THR A 438 -9.66 8.31 -14.89
C THR A 438 -10.18 6.88 -14.82
N PHE A 439 -9.33 5.85 -14.79
CA PHE A 439 -9.80 4.45 -14.75
C PHE A 439 -9.45 3.72 -13.44
N HIS A 440 -10.13 4.10 -12.37
CA HIS A 440 -10.55 3.16 -11.31
C HIS A 440 -11.98 3.50 -10.90
N CYS A 441 -12.93 3.09 -11.73
CA CYS A 441 -14.30 2.89 -11.29
C CYS A 441 -14.83 1.61 -11.91
N SER A 442 -14.79 0.51 -11.15
CA SER A 442 -15.83 -0.51 -11.28
C SER A 442 -17.14 0.10 -10.75
N SER A 443 -17.67 1.10 -11.45
CA SER A 443 -19.07 1.44 -11.45
C SER A 443 -19.72 0.46 -12.44
N GLN A 444 -20.88 -0.13 -12.22
CA GLN A 444 -22.11 0.61 -11.99
C GLN A 444 -23.11 -0.27 -11.24
N GLY A 445 -23.21 -0.06 -9.94
CA GLY A 445 -24.46 -0.27 -9.20
C GLY A 445 -25.00 1.02 -8.60
N THR A 446 -24.24 2.12 -8.69
CA THR A 446 -24.61 3.44 -8.15
C THR A 446 -24.95 4.38 -9.30
N VAL A 447 -26.20 4.79 -9.38
CA VAL A 447 -26.65 5.89 -10.23
C VAL A 447 -26.72 7.15 -9.37
N LEU A 448 -26.13 8.25 -9.84
CA LEU A 448 -26.26 9.56 -9.23
C LEU A 448 -27.31 10.35 -10.02
N ILE A 449 -28.44 10.62 -9.39
CA ILE A 449 -29.54 11.38 -10.01
C ILE A 449 -29.40 12.82 -9.55
N ASP A 450 -29.16 13.72 -10.50
CA ASP A 450 -29.11 15.16 -10.22
C ASP A 450 -30.50 15.66 -9.86
N LEU A 451 -30.65 16.23 -8.67
CA LEU A 451 -31.91 16.83 -8.25
C LEU A 451 -32.01 18.25 -8.78
N SER A 452 -33.16 18.59 -9.36
CA SER A 452 -33.45 19.96 -9.79
C SER A 452 -33.61 20.87 -8.56
N PRO A 453 -33.15 22.13 -8.58
CA PRO A 453 -33.39 23.09 -7.49
C PRO A 453 -34.89 23.33 -7.16
N ASP A 454 -35.78 23.09 -8.12
CA ASP A 454 -37.24 23.17 -7.93
C ASP A 454 -37.83 21.90 -7.28
N ASP A 455 -37.04 20.83 -7.13
CA ASP A 455 -37.46 19.59 -6.48
C ASP A 455 -37.59 19.81 -4.96
N LYS A 456 -38.68 19.31 -4.37
CA LYS A 456 -38.91 19.36 -2.93
C LYS A 456 -37.82 18.60 -2.15
N GLU A 457 -37.28 17.51 -2.71
CA GLU A 457 -36.16 16.80 -2.10
C GLU A 457 -34.89 17.67 -2.06
N PHE A 458 -34.61 18.40 -3.14
CA PHE A 458 -33.47 19.33 -3.18
C PHE A 458 -33.63 20.40 -2.10
N GLN A 459 -34.78 21.06 -2.05
CA GLN A 459 -35.06 22.15 -1.11
C GLN A 459 -34.96 21.68 0.34
N SER A 460 -35.45 20.47 0.64
CA SER A 460 -35.35 19.90 1.98
C SER A 460 -33.91 19.59 2.40
N VAL A 461 -33.10 19.01 1.50
CA VAL A 461 -31.68 18.72 1.79
C VAL A 461 -30.88 20.01 1.92
N GLU A 462 -31.16 21.01 1.09
CA GLU A 462 -30.55 22.34 1.19
C GLU A 462 -30.91 23.04 2.51
N GLU A 463 -32.19 23.07 2.88
CA GLU A 463 -32.66 23.68 4.13
C GLU A 463 -32.00 23.03 5.36
N GLU A 464 -31.93 21.70 5.39
CA GLU A 464 -31.25 20.95 6.46
C GLU A 464 -29.75 21.26 6.50
N LEU A 465 -29.09 21.29 5.33
CA LEU A 465 -27.66 21.61 5.24
C LEU A 465 -27.35 23.02 5.79
N GLN A 466 -28.18 24.00 5.45
CA GLN A 466 -28.01 25.41 5.85
C GLN A 466 -28.38 25.63 7.32
N SER A 467 -29.51 25.09 7.78
CA SER A 467 -30.02 25.28 9.15
C SER A 467 -29.13 24.64 10.23
N THR A 468 -28.32 23.66 9.83
CA THR A 468 -27.41 22.92 10.70
C THR A 468 -25.97 23.45 10.71
N ILE A 469 -25.71 24.60 10.07
CA ILE A 469 -24.46 25.34 10.22
C ILE A 469 -24.36 25.89 11.64
N ARG A 470 -23.23 25.63 12.30
CA ARG A 470 -22.97 26.04 13.67
C ARG A 470 -21.55 26.58 13.76
N GLU A 471 -21.40 27.63 14.57
CA GLU A 471 -20.09 28.15 14.94
C GLU A 471 -19.45 27.24 16.00
N HIS A 472 -18.17 26.94 15.83
CA HIS A 472 -17.43 26.06 16.73
C HIS A 472 -16.63 26.88 17.74
N ARG A 473 -16.72 26.51 19.02
CA ARG A 473 -16.11 27.24 20.14
C ARG A 473 -14.67 26.79 20.40
N ASP A 474 -13.81 26.87 19.38
CA ASP A 474 -12.42 26.38 19.43
C ASP A 474 -11.37 27.47 19.18
N GLY A 475 -11.79 28.75 19.17
CA GLY A 475 -10.92 29.89 18.89
C GLY A 475 -10.47 29.99 17.43
N GLY A 476 -11.17 29.35 16.49
CA GLY A 476 -10.87 29.36 15.06
C GLY A 476 -9.87 28.30 14.62
N ASN A 477 -9.47 27.40 15.52
CA ASN A 477 -8.42 26.41 15.26
C ASN A 477 -8.87 25.33 14.25
N ALA A 478 -10.07 24.76 14.33
CA ALA A 478 -10.51 23.73 13.38
C ALA A 478 -11.19 24.31 12.12
N GLY A 479 -11.14 25.64 11.92
CA GLY A 479 -11.87 26.34 10.86
C GLY A 479 -13.38 26.43 11.14
N GLY A 480 -14.05 27.44 10.60
CA GLY A 480 -15.48 27.65 10.90
C GLY A 480 -16.03 29.04 10.58
N VAL A 481 -15.29 29.88 9.86
CA VAL A 481 -15.73 31.25 9.57
C VAL A 481 -16.71 31.24 8.39
N PHE A 482 -17.93 30.77 8.60
CA PHE A 482 -18.98 30.80 7.58
C PHE A 482 -20.36 30.59 8.20
N SER A 483 -21.37 31.25 7.63
CA SER A 483 -22.76 31.15 8.05
C SER A 483 -23.65 30.52 6.98
N ARG A 484 -23.10 30.26 5.79
CA ARG A 484 -23.87 29.80 4.63
C ARG A 484 -22.99 28.98 3.69
N TYR A 485 -23.60 27.99 3.05
CA TYR A 485 -23.03 27.32 1.88
C TYR A 485 -23.65 27.85 0.59
N ASN A 486 -22.87 27.86 -0.47
CA ASN A 486 -23.35 27.96 -1.84
C ASN A 486 -23.50 26.53 -2.37
N ILE A 487 -24.73 26.04 -2.51
CA ILE A 487 -25.00 24.67 -2.96
C ILE A 487 -24.84 24.67 -4.48
N ILE A 488 -23.92 23.84 -4.96
CA ILE A 488 -23.61 23.74 -6.38
C ILE A 488 -24.44 22.61 -7.00
N LYS A 489 -24.54 21.49 -6.28
CA LYS A 489 -25.20 20.29 -6.78
C LYS A 489 -25.63 19.38 -5.64
N ILE A 490 -26.83 18.82 -5.71
CA ILE A 490 -27.28 17.72 -4.86
C ILE A 490 -27.62 16.56 -5.77
N GLN A 491 -26.99 15.41 -5.53
CA GLN A 491 -27.22 14.19 -6.29
C GLN A 491 -27.77 13.11 -5.36
N LYS A 492 -28.91 12.53 -5.71
CA LYS A 492 -29.45 11.36 -5.03
C LYS A 492 -28.65 10.14 -5.44
N VAL A 493 -28.13 9.43 -4.45
CA VAL A 493 -27.35 8.22 -4.65
C VAL A 493 -28.33 7.05 -4.70
N VAL A 494 -28.35 6.34 -5.82
CA VAL A 494 -29.18 5.16 -6.02
C VAL A 494 -28.26 3.96 -6.21
N ASN A 495 -28.05 3.19 -5.13
CA ASN A 495 -27.35 1.91 -5.22
C ASN A 495 -28.15 0.79 -4.57
N LYS A 496 -28.66 -0.12 -5.41
CA LYS A 496 -29.53 -1.21 -4.99
C LYS A 496 -28.85 -2.14 -3.98
N LYS A 497 -27.59 -2.55 -4.23
CA LYS A 497 -26.84 -3.44 -3.33
C LYS A 497 -26.57 -2.79 -1.97
N LEU A 498 -26.24 -1.51 -1.95
CA LEU A 498 -26.07 -0.76 -0.70
C LEU A 498 -27.40 -0.62 0.04
N ARG A 499 -28.48 -0.33 -0.69
CA ARG A 499 -29.82 -0.18 -0.13
C ARG A 499 -30.34 -1.49 0.46
N GLU A 500 -30.08 -2.62 -0.19
CA GLU A 500 -30.43 -3.95 0.31
C GLU A 500 -29.66 -4.30 1.59
N ARG A 501 -28.32 -4.11 1.60
CA ARG A 501 -27.51 -4.32 2.82
C ARG A 501 -27.98 -3.43 3.97
N TYR A 502 -28.28 -2.17 3.69
CA TYR A 502 -28.85 -1.24 4.67
C TYR A 502 -30.20 -1.71 5.20
N THR A 503 -31.12 -2.10 4.31
CA THR A 503 -32.48 -2.53 4.69
C THR A 503 -32.45 -3.83 5.49
N HIS A 504 -31.57 -4.77 5.11
CA HIS A 504 -31.33 -5.99 5.88
C HIS A 504 -30.84 -5.66 7.29
N ARG A 505 -29.83 -4.78 7.40
CA ARG A 505 -29.25 -4.39 8.67
C ARG A 505 -30.23 -3.60 9.55
N GLN A 506 -31.02 -2.72 8.95
CA GLN A 506 -32.09 -1.98 9.60
C GLN A 506 -33.12 -2.92 10.23
N LYS A 507 -33.49 -3.99 9.53
CA LYS A 507 -34.42 -4.99 10.06
C LYS A 507 -33.85 -5.73 11.26
N GLU A 508 -32.59 -6.18 11.20
CA GLU A 508 -31.92 -6.81 12.34
C GLU A 508 -31.91 -5.90 13.57
N ILE A 509 -31.62 -4.61 13.38
CA ILE A 509 -31.63 -3.62 14.46
C ILE A 509 -33.05 -3.40 15.01
N ALA A 510 -34.05 -3.35 14.13
CA ALA A 510 -35.44 -3.18 14.51
C ALA A 510 -35.93 -4.36 15.37
N ASP A 511 -35.62 -5.59 14.97
CA ASP A 511 -35.98 -6.81 15.70
C ASP A 511 -35.41 -6.79 17.14
N GLU A 512 -34.19 -6.26 17.31
CA GLU A 512 -33.55 -6.11 18.62
C GLU A 512 -34.02 -4.89 19.43
N ASN A 513 -34.76 -3.98 18.80
CA ASN A 513 -35.20 -2.70 19.35
C ASN A 513 -36.74 -2.53 19.31
N HIS A 514 -37.46 -3.58 19.72
CA HIS A 514 -38.93 -3.57 19.82
C HIS A 514 -39.63 -3.13 18.52
N ASN A 515 -39.13 -3.58 17.36
CA ASN A 515 -39.60 -3.24 16.01
C ASN A 515 -39.49 -1.76 15.63
N HIS A 516 -38.61 -0.99 16.27
CA HIS A 516 -38.33 0.40 15.90
C HIS A 516 -37.03 0.50 15.09
N HIS A 517 -37.11 1.03 13.86
CA HIS A 517 -35.97 1.12 12.94
C HIS A 517 -34.89 2.13 13.36
N ASN A 518 -35.20 3.07 14.26
CA ASN A 518 -34.29 4.12 14.77
C ASN A 518 -33.45 4.81 13.67
N GLU A 519 -34.09 5.23 12.60
CA GLU A 519 -33.39 5.92 11.51
C GLU A 519 -33.17 7.40 11.83
N ARG A 520 -32.01 7.91 11.42
CA ARG A 520 -31.68 9.33 11.40
C ARG A 520 -30.97 9.70 10.12
N MET A 521 -31.19 10.93 9.67
CA MET A 521 -30.37 11.52 8.61
C MET A 521 -29.20 12.27 9.26
N LEU A 522 -27.97 11.93 8.88
CA LEU A 522 -26.76 12.49 9.47
C LEU A 522 -25.72 12.81 8.39
N PHE A 523 -24.90 13.84 8.65
CA PHE A 523 -23.85 14.27 7.74
C PHE A 523 -22.56 13.47 7.98
N HIS A 524 -21.87 13.13 6.89
CA HIS A 524 -20.55 12.53 6.91
C HIS A 524 -19.63 13.24 5.89
N GLY A 525 -18.53 13.79 6.37
CA GLY A 525 -17.46 14.28 5.51
C GLY A 525 -16.37 13.22 5.42
N SER A 526 -15.88 12.91 4.22
CA SER A 526 -14.74 11.99 4.04
C SER A 526 -13.93 12.36 2.80
N PRO A 527 -12.61 12.11 2.76
CA PRO A 527 -11.84 12.19 1.53
C PRO A 527 -12.16 11.05 0.54
N PHE A 528 -12.86 9.99 0.98
CA PHE A 528 -13.16 8.79 0.21
C PHE A 528 -14.61 8.69 -0.26
N ILE A 529 -15.28 9.82 -0.49
CA ILE A 529 -16.69 9.90 -0.90
C ILE A 529 -17.02 8.97 -2.07
N ASN A 530 -16.16 8.97 -3.10
CA ASN A 530 -16.38 8.13 -4.29
C ASN A 530 -16.39 6.63 -3.95
N ALA A 531 -15.51 6.19 -3.05
CA ALA A 531 -15.50 4.81 -2.60
C ALA A 531 -16.78 4.47 -1.80
N ILE A 532 -17.24 5.40 -0.95
CA ILE A 532 -18.42 5.19 -0.10
C ILE A 532 -19.70 5.08 -0.93
N ILE A 533 -19.91 5.94 -1.92
CA ILE A 533 -21.12 5.88 -2.76
C ILE A 533 -21.17 4.63 -3.63
N HIS A 534 -20.02 4.02 -3.95
CA HIS A 534 -19.93 2.82 -4.79
C HIS A 534 -19.89 1.51 -3.99
N LYS A 535 -19.21 1.50 -2.85
CA LYS A 535 -18.92 0.28 -2.07
C LYS A 535 -19.60 0.26 -0.70
N GLY A 536 -20.24 1.35 -0.29
CA GLY A 536 -20.79 1.54 1.04
C GLY A 536 -19.71 1.94 2.05
N PHE A 537 -20.13 2.15 3.28
CA PHE A 537 -19.21 2.40 4.37
C PHE A 537 -18.42 1.12 4.69
N ASP A 538 -17.10 1.24 4.75
CA ASP A 538 -16.16 0.15 5.05
C ASP A 538 -15.05 0.72 5.94
N GLU A 539 -14.48 -0.09 6.82
CA GLU A 539 -13.42 0.32 7.77
C GLU A 539 -12.22 0.98 7.06
N ARG A 540 -11.95 0.61 5.80
CA ARG A 540 -10.87 1.17 4.97
C ARG A 540 -11.15 2.58 4.41
N HIS A 541 -12.42 2.96 4.24
CA HIS A 541 -12.82 4.20 3.54
C HIS A 541 -13.62 5.17 4.42
N ALA A 542 -14.13 4.68 5.55
CA ALA A 542 -14.97 5.44 6.47
C ALA A 542 -14.20 5.96 7.69
N TYR A 543 -12.93 5.57 7.84
CA TYR A 543 -12.07 5.98 8.93
C TYR A 543 -11.40 7.32 8.63
N ILE A 544 -11.74 8.33 9.41
CA ILE A 544 -11.11 9.65 9.34
C ILE A 544 -9.98 9.63 10.37
N GLY A 545 -8.75 9.60 9.87
CA GLY A 545 -7.55 9.34 10.67
C GLY A 545 -7.42 10.23 11.92
N GLY A 546 -7.06 9.60 13.04
CA GLY A 546 -6.23 10.25 14.07
C GLY A 546 -6.78 10.35 15.48
N MET A 547 -8.09 10.21 15.76
CA MET A 547 -8.59 10.39 17.13
C MET A 547 -9.68 9.36 17.50
N PHE A 548 -9.27 8.34 18.27
CA PHE A 548 -10.10 7.47 19.13
C PHE A 548 -10.96 6.34 18.50
N GLY A 549 -10.32 5.32 17.93
CA GLY A 549 -10.88 3.95 17.86
C GLY A 549 -11.79 3.63 16.68
N ALA A 550 -11.94 2.32 16.41
CA ALA A 550 -12.48 1.66 15.21
C ALA A 550 -13.98 1.92 14.89
N GLY A 551 -14.43 3.17 14.79
CA GLY A 551 -15.83 3.52 14.47
C GLY A 551 -15.98 4.53 13.32
N ILE A 552 -17.17 4.59 12.74
CA ILE A 552 -17.55 5.52 11.65
C ILE A 552 -18.35 6.68 12.24
N TYR A 553 -17.87 7.90 12.02
CA TYR A 553 -18.39 9.12 12.63
C TYR A 553 -19.41 9.82 11.74
N PHE A 554 -20.51 10.23 12.37
CA PHE A 554 -21.59 11.00 11.78
C PHE A 554 -21.95 12.17 12.69
N ALA A 555 -22.43 13.28 12.11
CA ALA A 555 -22.87 14.43 12.89
C ALA A 555 -24.23 14.95 12.42
N GLU A 556 -24.98 15.55 13.34
CA GLU A 556 -26.20 16.30 13.03
C GLU A 556 -25.89 17.63 12.35
N ASN A 557 -24.71 18.20 12.62
CA ASN A 557 -24.33 19.51 12.10
C ASN A 557 -23.44 19.38 10.85
N SER A 558 -23.88 19.95 9.73
CA SER A 558 -23.12 19.98 8.47
C SER A 558 -21.73 20.62 8.64
N SER A 559 -21.68 21.72 9.38
CA SER A 559 -20.45 22.44 9.75
C SER A 559 -19.44 21.57 10.52
N LYS A 560 -19.93 20.65 11.37
CA LYS A 560 -19.11 19.70 12.12
C LYS A 560 -18.56 18.61 11.19
N SER A 561 -19.39 18.03 10.32
CA SER A 561 -18.91 17.04 9.35
C SER A 561 -17.91 17.61 8.35
N ASN A 562 -18.01 18.90 8.00
CA ASN A 562 -16.98 19.59 7.21
C ASN A 562 -15.62 19.64 7.95
N GLN A 563 -15.60 19.80 9.28
CA GLN A 563 -14.35 19.83 10.03
C GLN A 563 -13.63 18.48 10.08
N TYR A 564 -14.34 17.36 9.94
CA TYR A 564 -13.69 16.04 9.92
C TYR A 564 -12.68 15.91 8.78
N VAL A 565 -12.93 16.54 7.63
CA VAL A 565 -12.03 16.47 6.47
C VAL A 565 -11.05 17.64 6.43
N TYR A 566 -11.49 18.83 6.86
CA TYR A 566 -10.75 20.07 6.61
C TYR A 566 -10.24 20.78 7.87
N GLY A 567 -10.44 20.22 9.08
CA GLY A 567 -10.17 20.92 10.35
C GLY A 567 -9.42 20.13 11.42
N ILE A 568 -9.82 18.89 11.72
CA ILE A 568 -9.36 18.13 12.91
C ILE A 568 -8.16 17.22 12.58
N GLY A 569 -7.32 16.91 13.57
CA GLY A 569 -6.25 15.91 13.45
C GLY A 569 -4.96 16.39 12.76
N GLY A 570 -4.75 17.70 12.64
CA GLY A 570 -3.57 18.28 11.96
C GLY A 570 -3.78 18.62 10.48
N GLY A 571 -5.00 18.47 9.96
CA GLY A 571 -5.34 18.87 8.59
C GLY A 571 -5.09 20.36 8.35
N THR A 572 -4.37 20.71 7.28
CA THR A 572 -4.07 22.10 6.91
C THR A 572 -5.22 22.78 6.16
N GLY A 573 -6.41 22.17 6.07
CA GLY A 573 -7.50 22.66 5.22
C GLY A 573 -7.45 22.13 3.80
N CYS A 574 -8.06 22.81 2.83
CA CYS A 574 -8.10 22.29 1.46
C CYS A 574 -6.68 22.10 0.88
N PRO A 575 -6.44 21.07 0.03
CA PRO A 575 -5.09 20.75 -0.46
C PRO A 575 -4.40 21.91 -1.19
N THR A 576 -5.16 22.70 -1.93
CA THR A 576 -4.64 23.78 -2.78
C THR A 576 -4.23 25.01 -1.97
N HIS A 577 -5.11 25.49 -1.08
CA HIS A 577 -4.90 26.78 -0.40
C HIS A 577 -4.42 26.63 1.04
N LYS A 578 -4.40 25.41 1.58
CA LYS A 578 -4.08 25.13 2.98
C LYS A 578 -4.86 26.04 3.94
N ASP A 579 -6.13 26.24 3.61
CA ASP A 579 -7.09 27.01 4.40
C ASP A 579 -8.27 26.12 4.81
N ARG A 580 -8.50 25.99 6.12
CA ARG A 580 -9.55 25.18 6.75
C ARG A 580 -10.95 25.72 6.40
N SER A 581 -11.08 27.03 6.21
CA SER A 581 -12.29 27.73 5.80
C SER A 581 -12.26 28.24 4.36
N CYS A 582 -11.41 27.66 3.50
CA CYS A 582 -11.29 28.04 2.08
C CYS A 582 -12.66 28.26 1.41
N TYR A 583 -12.89 29.50 0.97
CA TYR A 583 -14.10 29.99 0.30
C TYR A 583 -14.08 29.78 -1.22
N VAL A 584 -12.97 29.31 -1.77
CA VAL A 584 -12.76 29.16 -3.22
C VAL A 584 -13.06 27.73 -3.67
N CYS A 585 -12.60 26.72 -2.94
CA CYS A 585 -12.73 25.33 -3.36
C CYS A 585 -14.16 24.81 -3.24
N HIS A 586 -14.59 24.04 -4.24
CA HIS A 586 -15.76 23.17 -4.11
C HIS A 586 -15.42 22.01 -3.17
N ARG A 587 -16.36 21.66 -2.32
CA ARG A 587 -16.27 20.59 -1.33
C ARG A 587 -17.43 19.63 -1.52
N GLN A 588 -17.25 18.43 -1.00
CA GLN A 588 -18.28 17.40 -1.04
C GLN A 588 -18.53 16.87 0.37
N MET A 589 -19.79 16.54 0.65
CA MET A 589 -20.18 15.80 1.85
C MET A 589 -21.34 14.86 1.52
N LEU A 590 -21.51 13.84 2.35
CA LEU A 590 -22.60 12.90 2.25
C LEU A 590 -23.68 13.21 3.28
N PHE A 591 -24.94 13.17 2.86
CA PHE A 591 -26.08 13.17 3.75
C PHE A 591 -26.66 11.76 3.76
N CYS A 592 -26.49 11.09 4.89
CA CYS A 592 -26.61 9.65 5.01
C CYS A 592 -27.82 9.27 5.84
N ARG A 593 -28.51 8.23 5.41
CA ARG A 593 -29.51 7.55 6.20
C ARG A 593 -28.80 6.54 7.11
N VAL A 594 -28.99 6.65 8.42
CA VAL A 594 -28.29 5.83 9.42
C VAL A 594 -29.29 5.20 10.37
N THR A 595 -29.23 3.87 10.54
CA THR A 595 -30.01 3.14 11.55
C THR A 595 -29.18 2.92 12.81
N LEU A 596 -29.69 3.42 13.94
CA LEU A 596 -28.99 3.41 15.21
C LEU A 596 -29.50 2.28 16.11
N GLY A 597 -28.61 1.35 16.46
CA GLY A 597 -28.87 0.31 17.45
C GLY A 597 -29.02 0.83 18.88
N LYS A 598 -29.01 -0.07 19.88
CA LYS A 598 -29.10 0.31 21.30
C LYS A 598 -27.98 1.29 21.63
N SER A 599 -28.39 2.50 22.03
CA SER A 599 -27.47 3.60 22.25
C SER A 599 -27.00 3.63 23.71
N PHE A 600 -25.69 3.69 23.92
CA PHE A 600 -25.12 3.99 25.23
C PHE A 600 -24.53 5.41 25.20
N LEU A 601 -24.81 6.18 26.25
CA LEU A 601 -24.20 7.49 26.44
C LEU A 601 -22.82 7.27 27.06
N GLN A 602 -21.76 7.74 26.40
CA GLN A 602 -20.41 7.67 26.96
C GLN A 602 -19.82 9.06 27.13
N PHE A 603 -19.34 9.34 28.34
CA PHE A 603 -18.81 10.66 28.73
C PHE A 603 -17.34 10.87 28.35
N SER A 604 -16.69 9.85 27.78
CA SER A 604 -15.28 9.85 27.41
C SER A 604 -15.09 9.21 26.04
N ALA A 605 -14.52 9.96 25.10
CA ALA A 605 -14.15 9.47 23.77
C ALA A 605 -13.20 8.25 23.84
N MET A 606 -12.37 8.18 24.89
CA MET A 606 -11.43 7.09 25.12
C MET A 606 -12.13 5.76 25.49
N LYS A 607 -13.32 5.82 26.09
CA LYS A 607 -14.14 4.62 26.36
C LYS A 607 -15.10 4.28 25.22
N MET A 608 -15.29 5.17 24.24
CA MET A 608 -16.02 4.89 23.01
C MET A 608 -15.28 3.84 22.17
N ALA A 609 -13.97 4.05 21.98
CA ALA A 609 -13.06 3.21 21.18
C ALA A 609 -12.98 1.72 21.59
N HIS A 610 -13.46 1.35 22.78
CA HIS A 610 -13.32 0.01 23.35
C HIS A 610 -14.67 -0.68 23.61
N ALA A 611 -15.77 -0.15 23.08
CA ALA A 611 -17.06 -0.82 23.15
C ALA A 611 -17.05 -2.12 22.31
N PRO A 612 -17.57 -3.25 22.81
CA PRO A 612 -17.57 -4.50 22.07
C PRO A 612 -18.38 -4.38 20.77
N PRO A 613 -17.86 -4.87 19.63
CA PRO A 613 -18.58 -4.87 18.35
C PRO A 613 -19.93 -5.60 18.49
N GLY A 614 -21.03 -4.91 18.18
CA GLY A 614 -22.40 -5.43 18.28
C GLY A 614 -23.41 -4.47 17.64
N HIS A 615 -24.72 -4.65 17.87
CA HIS A 615 -25.78 -3.72 17.43
C HIS A 615 -25.86 -2.46 18.32
N HIS A 616 -24.72 -1.80 18.54
CA HIS A 616 -24.61 -0.67 19.45
C HIS A 616 -24.19 0.60 18.70
N SER A 617 -24.80 1.72 19.06
CA SER A 617 -24.38 3.05 18.61
C SER A 617 -23.91 3.85 19.81
N VAL A 618 -22.91 4.70 19.65
CA VAL A 618 -22.48 5.58 20.75
C VAL A 618 -22.75 7.02 20.41
N ILE A 619 -23.33 7.73 21.37
CA ILE A 619 -23.53 9.17 21.30
C ILE A 619 -22.47 9.81 22.20
N GLY A 620 -21.54 10.54 21.59
CA GLY A 620 -20.51 11.29 22.29
C GLY A 620 -21.05 12.63 22.82
N ARG A 621 -20.75 12.98 24.07
CA ARG A 621 -20.97 14.35 24.57
C ARG A 621 -19.84 15.28 24.11
N PRO A 622 -20.12 16.58 23.90
CA PRO A 622 -19.12 17.57 23.52
C PRO A 622 -17.91 17.58 24.48
N SER A 623 -16.69 17.64 23.93
CA SER A 623 -15.48 17.80 24.72
C SER A 623 -15.22 19.28 25.04
N VAL A 624 -14.65 19.56 26.21
CA VAL A 624 -14.17 20.92 26.52
C VAL A 624 -12.94 21.17 25.64
N ASN A 625 -12.99 22.23 24.80
CA ASN A 625 -12.01 22.60 23.78
C ASN A 625 -12.07 21.84 22.44
N GLY A 626 -13.19 21.18 22.13
CA GLY A 626 -13.49 20.63 20.81
C GLY A 626 -14.95 20.86 20.40
N LEU A 627 -15.29 20.50 19.16
CA LEU A 627 -16.62 20.60 18.54
C LEU A 627 -17.79 20.41 19.52
N ALA A 628 -18.54 21.49 19.77
CA ALA A 628 -19.51 21.59 20.87
C ALA A 628 -20.82 20.79 20.70
N TYR A 629 -20.90 19.91 19.71
CA TYR A 629 -22.13 19.25 19.27
C TYR A 629 -22.07 17.73 19.43
N ALA A 630 -23.22 17.06 19.46
CA ALA A 630 -23.28 15.61 19.53
C ALA A 630 -22.65 14.96 18.28
N GLU A 631 -22.16 13.74 18.43
CA GLU A 631 -21.66 12.92 17.33
C GLU A 631 -22.04 11.47 17.56
N TYR A 632 -22.28 10.78 16.45
CA TYR A 632 -22.78 9.42 16.41
C TYR A 632 -21.69 8.54 15.83
N VAL A 633 -21.42 7.43 16.51
CA VAL A 633 -20.44 6.43 16.08
C VAL A 633 -21.15 5.10 15.87
N ILE A 634 -21.00 4.54 14.67
CA ILE A 634 -21.42 3.18 14.32
C ILE A 634 -20.19 2.32 14.01
N TYR A 635 -20.29 1.01 14.21
CA TYR A 635 -19.16 0.08 14.03
C TYR A 635 -19.31 -0.85 12.83
N ARG A 636 -20.48 -0.85 12.20
CA ARG A 636 -20.76 -1.61 10.97
C ARG A 636 -21.26 -0.69 9.88
N GLY A 637 -20.58 -0.69 8.74
CA GLY A 637 -20.89 0.22 7.65
C GLY A 637 -22.27 -0.01 7.02
N GLU A 638 -22.82 -1.21 7.11
CA GLU A 638 -24.18 -1.51 6.63
C GLU A 638 -25.27 -0.79 7.44
N GLN A 639 -24.95 -0.19 8.59
CA GLN A 639 -25.90 0.66 9.32
C GLN A 639 -26.12 2.03 8.65
N ALA A 640 -25.37 2.36 7.62
CA ALA A 640 -25.47 3.64 6.92
C ALA A 640 -25.60 3.46 5.40
N TYR A 641 -26.50 4.24 4.80
CA TYR A 641 -26.68 4.37 3.37
C TYR A 641 -26.39 5.83 2.97
N PRO A 642 -25.43 6.08 2.06
CA PRO A 642 -25.23 7.43 1.53
C PRO A 642 -26.42 7.77 0.63
N GLU A 643 -27.35 8.60 1.11
CA GLU A 643 -28.60 8.90 0.38
C GLU A 643 -28.38 10.05 -0.61
N TYR A 644 -27.61 11.07 -0.21
CA TYR A 644 -27.30 12.23 -1.06
C TYR A 644 -25.82 12.58 -1.03
N LEU A 645 -25.29 12.93 -2.20
CA LEU A 645 -23.99 13.58 -2.39
C LEU A 645 -24.21 15.06 -2.62
N ILE A 646 -23.67 15.90 -1.74
CA ILE A 646 -23.82 17.34 -1.79
C ILE A 646 -22.48 17.96 -2.18
N THR A 647 -22.47 18.69 -3.29
CA THR A 647 -21.34 19.53 -3.71
C THR A 647 -21.66 20.97 -3.39
N TYR A 648 -20.79 21.64 -2.63
CA TYR A 648 -21.03 22.97 -2.09
C TYR A 648 -19.73 23.77 -2.00
N GLN A 649 -19.85 25.08 -1.84
CA GLN A 649 -18.75 25.99 -1.57
C GLN A 649 -19.07 26.80 -0.32
N ILE A 650 -18.06 27.10 0.48
CA ILE A 650 -18.24 27.92 1.69
C ILE A 650 -18.37 29.40 1.28
N VAL A 651 -19.40 30.08 1.79
CA VAL A 651 -19.57 31.52 1.53
C VAL A 651 -18.82 32.31 2.60
N LYS A 652 -17.97 33.23 2.15
CA LYS A 652 -17.27 34.16 3.04
C LYS A 652 -18.28 35.06 3.74
N PRO A 653 -18.25 35.19 5.07
CA PRO A 653 -19.08 36.17 5.77
C PRO A 653 -18.78 37.57 5.24
N GLU A 654 -19.83 38.35 4.97
CA GLU A 654 -19.68 39.75 4.60
C GLU A 654 -18.97 40.48 5.76
N SER A 655 -17.87 41.18 5.45
CA SER A 655 -17.26 42.06 6.44
C SER A 655 -18.26 43.16 6.76
N VAL A 656 -18.76 43.20 7.99
CA VAL A 656 -19.51 44.35 8.48
C VAL A 656 -18.62 45.56 8.26
N ALA A 657 -18.97 46.41 7.30
CA ALA A 657 -18.33 47.71 7.13
C ALA A 657 -18.42 48.41 8.48
N THR A 658 -17.27 48.65 9.09
CA THR A 658 -17.18 49.42 10.33
C THR A 658 -17.79 50.78 10.02
N PRO A 659 -18.86 51.23 10.71
CA PRO A 659 -19.33 52.58 10.54
C PRO A 659 -18.17 53.50 10.91
N ALA A 660 -17.87 54.46 10.03
CA ALA A 660 -16.85 55.47 10.28
C ALA A 660 -17.09 56.07 11.67
N ALA A 661 -16.11 55.91 12.56
CA ALA A 661 -16.15 56.51 13.88
C ALA A 661 -16.27 58.04 13.70
N SER A 662 -17.46 58.55 14.01
CA SER A 662 -17.68 59.97 14.22
C SER A 662 -16.78 60.41 15.36
N ALA A 663 -15.78 61.22 15.02
CA ALA A 663 -15.01 61.98 15.98
C ALA A 663 -15.95 62.95 16.72
N GLU A 664 -16.41 62.57 17.90
CA GLU A 664 -16.93 63.52 18.88
C GLU A 664 -15.85 63.83 19.91
N GLN A 665 -15.30 65.04 19.74
CA GLN A 665 -14.67 65.81 20.80
C GLN A 665 -15.61 65.92 22.00
N LYS A 666 -15.10 65.75 23.22
CA LYS A 666 -14.89 66.87 24.17
C LYS A 666 -14.51 66.39 25.56
N SER A 667 -13.50 67.11 26.07
CA SER A 667 -13.27 67.56 27.46
C SER A 667 -13.01 66.53 28.55
#